data_AF-A0A0C1KH03-F1
#
_entry.id   AF-A0A0C1KH03-F1
#
_cell.length_a   1.000
_cell.length_b   1.000
_cell.length_c   1.000
_cell.angle_alpha   90.00
_cell.angle_beta   90.00
_cell.angle_gamma   90.00
#
_symmetry.space_group_name_H-M   'P 1'
#
loop_
_entity.id
_entity.type
_entity.pdbx_description
1 polymer ?
#
loop_
_entity_poly.entity_id
_entity_poly.type
_entity_poly.pdbx_seq_one_letter_code
_entity_poly.pdbx_strand_id
1 'polypeptide(L)'
;MKNLKHFMKPKTSSKVKKLTPKKQEVLPTTLNTLLYQGLFPNGLMQVSPDYFSQSYLLGDVNYQTVGLEDKGAMVEKYSDLINSLDDKTNFQLTIFNKKVNLEQFRKSVLYPLHKDGFDPYREELNRIMDSNLEAGENNFSAIKLISFGKSDQTPKLAYRSLSQIGEYFKSGLSEIEASFNLLTGEERVNHLADMLRGENHLPFTYQDLVCSGQTTKHFIAPTSLSFKHKNHIEIDNRLLQIVYVRDYGMELGDKFIRDLIQSDLEVMMSLHAKGSAKSEAMKKLRTKKTLMESQKIGEQQKMARSGVYLEKVSQVLESNIDEADELLKTMTQTGDKLFDTLFLIGVFADNEDQLNQSLDIVKQVAGSNDLVVDNLTYMQEAAFNSLLPFGKNYLEGVSRSLLTSNIAVNSPWTSVDIQDKGGKFYGINQISSNIITIDRGKLNTPSGLILGTSGSGKGMATKHEIISTKLKEANNDTEIIIVDPENEYSIIGQAFGGESIDIAPDSTTFLNVLDLSDENMDEDPVKVKSEFLLSWIGKLLDRKIDGREKSLIDRVTRLTYKHFQEPSLVEWVFVLSKQPEQEAKDLALDMELYVEGSLDIFSHRTNIKTDSHFLIYNVKKLGDELKQIALMVIFDQIWNRVVKNQKLGKKTWIYFDEMQLLLLNKYASDFFFKLWSRVRKYGATPTGITQNVETLLLDANGRRIIANSEFMILLKQAKNDREELVHLLGLSKELEKYLVNPEKGAGLIKAGSTVVPFRNKIPHHTKLFDIMSTDPEKMRIDK
;
A
#
# COMPACT_ATOMS: atom_id res chain seq x y z
N MET A 1 56.46 -31.02 -80.33
CA MET A 1 55.57 -32.22 -80.43
C MET A 1 54.25 -31.87 -79.74
N LYS A 2 53.29 -31.26 -80.44
CA LYS A 2 52.13 -31.82 -81.19
C LYS A 2 50.92 -32.25 -80.32
N ASN A 3 49.89 -31.38 -80.38
CA ASN A 3 48.45 -31.63 -80.61
C ASN A 3 47.49 -32.16 -79.51
N LEU A 4 46.71 -31.21 -78.96
CA LEU A 4 45.25 -30.99 -79.09
C LEU A 4 44.19 -32.13 -78.98
N LYS A 5 43.24 -31.89 -78.04
CA LYS A 5 41.75 -31.96 -78.09
C LYS A 5 40.99 -33.31 -78.19
N HIS A 6 40.15 -33.61 -77.18
CA HIS A 6 38.68 -33.31 -77.06
C HIS A 6 37.79 -34.43 -76.46
N PHE A 7 36.86 -34.00 -75.58
CA PHE A 7 35.51 -34.49 -75.21
C PHE A 7 35.27 -35.94 -74.70
N MET A 8 34.74 -36.08 -73.47
CA MET A 8 33.34 -36.49 -73.16
C MET A 8 33.10 -36.76 -71.65
N LYS A 9 31.88 -36.47 -71.20
CA LYS A 9 31.31 -36.54 -69.84
C LYS A 9 31.41 -37.93 -69.17
N PRO A 10 31.45 -38.03 -67.83
CA PRO A 10 31.01 -39.23 -67.13
C PRO A 10 29.57 -39.12 -66.63
N LYS A 11 28.75 -40.12 -67.00
CA LYS A 11 27.62 -40.59 -66.20
C LYS A 11 28.19 -41.40 -65.04
N THR A 12 27.78 -41.11 -63.81
CA THR A 12 27.86 -42.07 -62.70
C THR A 12 26.56 -42.04 -61.92
N SER A 13 25.80 -43.12 -62.07
CA SER A 13 24.66 -43.48 -61.24
C SER A 13 25.15 -44.23 -60.00
N SER A 14 24.84 -43.73 -58.81
CA SER A 14 24.68 -44.58 -57.61
C SER A 14 23.64 -43.96 -56.69
N LYS A 15 22.54 -44.70 -56.51
CA LYS A 15 21.35 -44.37 -55.73
C LYS A 15 21.71 -43.94 -54.30
N VAL A 16 21.48 -42.67 -53.96
CA VAL A 16 21.37 -42.21 -52.56
C VAL A 16 19.89 -42.22 -52.19
N LYS A 17 19.52 -43.13 -51.28
CA LYS A 17 18.20 -43.16 -50.65
C LYS A 17 17.94 -41.81 -49.97
N LYS A 18 16.95 -41.05 -50.44
CA LYS A 18 16.40 -39.91 -49.69
C LYS A 18 15.81 -40.45 -48.39
N LEU A 19 16.51 -40.23 -47.28
CA LEU A 19 15.92 -40.30 -45.94
C LEU A 19 14.94 -39.14 -45.83
N THR A 20 13.64 -39.42 -45.94
CA THR A 20 12.60 -38.53 -45.46
C THR A 20 12.82 -38.30 -43.97
N PRO A 21 12.78 -37.05 -43.48
CA PRO A 21 12.86 -36.82 -42.04
C PRO A 21 11.64 -37.49 -41.42
N LYS A 22 11.87 -38.46 -40.52
CA LYS A 22 10.81 -39.02 -39.68
C LYS A 22 10.15 -37.81 -38.98
N LYS A 23 8.88 -37.55 -39.29
CA LYS A 23 8.03 -36.75 -38.40
C LYS A 23 8.17 -37.40 -37.02
N GLN A 24 8.86 -36.74 -36.09
CA GLN A 24 8.73 -37.09 -34.68
C GLN A 24 7.24 -36.97 -34.37
N GLU A 25 6.61 -38.09 -33.99
CA GLU A 25 5.32 -38.02 -33.32
C GLU A 25 5.52 -37.14 -32.10
N VAL A 26 4.97 -35.93 -32.16
CA VAL A 26 4.92 -35.03 -31.01
C VAL A 26 3.94 -35.69 -30.06
N LEU A 27 4.45 -36.39 -29.04
CA LEU A 27 3.63 -36.93 -27.97
C LEU A 27 2.83 -35.77 -27.34
N PRO A 28 1.53 -35.93 -27.06
CA PRO A 28 0.76 -34.90 -26.38
C PRO A 28 1.37 -34.66 -25.00
N THR A 29 1.99 -33.50 -24.84
CA THR A 29 2.48 -33.00 -23.57
C THR A 29 1.71 -31.71 -23.29
N THR A 30 1.39 -31.45 -22.03
CA THR A 30 0.77 -30.18 -21.58
C THR A 30 1.57 -28.96 -22.05
N LEU A 31 2.88 -29.14 -22.25
CA LEU A 31 3.80 -28.14 -22.82
C LEU A 31 3.38 -27.64 -24.20
N ASN A 32 2.82 -28.50 -25.06
CA ASN A 32 2.47 -28.14 -26.44
C ASN A 32 1.25 -27.22 -26.51
N THR A 33 0.36 -27.31 -25.52
CA THR A 33 -0.82 -26.45 -25.41
C THR A 33 -0.46 -24.99 -25.10
N LEU A 34 0.66 -24.72 -24.42
CA LEU A 34 1.14 -23.35 -24.18
C LEU A 34 1.74 -22.76 -25.46
N LEU A 35 1.03 -21.82 -26.10
CA LEU A 35 1.34 -21.32 -27.44
C LEU A 35 2.39 -20.19 -27.47
N TYR A 36 3.55 -20.41 -26.86
CA TYR A 36 4.76 -19.57 -27.05
C TYR A 36 5.99 -20.42 -27.40
N GLN A 37 7.04 -19.82 -27.96
CA GLN A 37 8.26 -20.53 -28.39
C GLN A 37 9.38 -20.46 -27.34
N GLY A 38 9.61 -19.29 -26.77
CA GLY A 38 10.66 -19.07 -25.80
C GLY A 38 10.44 -17.80 -24.99
N LEU A 39 11.08 -17.75 -23.83
CA LEU A 39 11.09 -16.59 -22.95
C LEU A 39 12.54 -16.28 -22.61
N PHE A 40 12.94 -15.03 -22.83
CA PHE A 40 14.30 -14.55 -22.61
C PHE A 40 14.44 -13.99 -21.18
N PRO A 41 15.66 -13.98 -20.59
CA PRO A 41 15.89 -13.46 -19.25
C PRO A 41 15.46 -12.01 -19.05
N ASN A 42 15.54 -11.19 -20.10
CA ASN A 42 15.10 -9.79 -20.10
C ASN A 42 13.57 -9.60 -20.18
N GLY A 43 12.78 -10.68 -20.07
CA GLY A 43 11.32 -10.62 -20.06
C GLY A 43 10.66 -10.66 -21.44
N LEU A 44 11.41 -10.59 -22.54
CA LEU A 44 10.85 -10.73 -23.89
C LEU A 44 10.37 -12.18 -24.11
N MET A 45 9.12 -12.35 -24.52
CA MET A 45 8.57 -13.63 -24.93
C MET A 45 8.45 -13.68 -26.45
N GLN A 46 8.97 -14.73 -27.06
CA GLN A 46 8.70 -15.05 -28.46
C GLN A 46 7.49 -15.98 -28.50
N VAL A 47 6.36 -15.46 -28.98
CA VAL A 47 5.07 -16.17 -29.00
C VAL A 47 4.97 -17.02 -30.28
N SER A 48 5.36 -16.45 -31.41
CA SER A 48 5.53 -17.15 -32.68
C SER A 48 6.78 -16.60 -33.40
N PRO A 49 7.26 -17.18 -34.52
CA PRO A 49 8.55 -16.81 -35.12
C PRO A 49 8.76 -15.30 -35.26
N ASP A 50 7.72 -14.60 -35.73
CA ASP A 50 7.74 -13.16 -36.00
C ASP A 50 6.86 -12.36 -35.03
N TYR A 51 6.49 -12.91 -33.86
CA TYR A 51 5.62 -12.22 -32.89
C TYR A 51 6.18 -12.32 -31.47
N PHE A 52 6.29 -11.17 -30.82
CA PHE A 52 6.91 -11.03 -29.51
C PHE A 52 5.99 -10.29 -28.54
N SER A 53 6.18 -10.52 -27.24
CA SER A 53 5.49 -9.76 -26.21
C SER A 53 6.35 -9.45 -24.99
N GLN A 54 6.02 -8.34 -24.33
CA GLN A 54 6.50 -7.97 -23.00
C GLN A 54 5.31 -7.77 -22.07
N SER A 55 5.46 -8.16 -20.81
CA SER A 55 4.45 -7.97 -19.76
C SER A 55 5.01 -7.09 -18.66
N TYR A 56 4.14 -6.25 -18.12
CA TYR A 56 4.45 -5.28 -17.08
C TYR A 56 3.50 -5.50 -15.92
N LEU A 57 4.03 -5.47 -14.70
CA LEU A 57 3.23 -5.46 -13.48
C LEU A 57 2.68 -4.06 -13.26
N LEU A 58 1.36 -3.96 -13.10
CA LEU A 58 0.66 -2.73 -12.80
C LEU A 58 0.34 -2.68 -11.30
N GLY A 59 0.75 -1.60 -10.64
CA GLY A 59 0.44 -1.36 -9.23
C GLY A 59 -0.98 -0.83 -9.01
N ASP A 60 -1.41 -0.91 -7.76
CA ASP A 60 -2.68 -0.31 -7.33
C ASP A 60 -2.60 1.20 -7.25
N VAL A 61 -3.75 1.85 -7.50
CA VAL A 61 -3.96 3.28 -7.35
C VAL A 61 -5.16 3.46 -6.45
N ASN A 62 -5.15 4.53 -5.65
CA ASN A 62 -6.24 4.93 -4.76
C ASN A 62 -7.48 5.42 -5.53
N TYR A 63 -8.02 4.62 -6.44
CA TYR A 63 -9.12 5.03 -7.31
C TYR A 63 -10.41 5.26 -6.53
N GLN A 64 -10.74 4.37 -5.57
CA GLN A 64 -12.01 4.49 -4.81
C GLN A 64 -12.12 5.75 -3.98
N THR A 65 -11.00 6.21 -3.46
CA THR A 65 -10.92 7.28 -2.48
C THR A 65 -10.57 8.62 -3.10
N VAL A 66 -10.43 8.78 -4.42
CA VAL A 66 -10.24 10.09 -5.05
C VAL A 66 -11.56 10.72 -5.51
N GLY A 67 -11.58 12.03 -5.73
CA GLY A 67 -12.77 12.77 -6.16
C GLY A 67 -13.22 12.38 -7.58
N LEU A 68 -14.47 12.70 -7.96
CA LEU A 68 -14.99 12.39 -9.30
C LEU A 68 -14.18 13.03 -10.43
N GLU A 69 -13.69 14.26 -10.24
CA GLU A 69 -12.84 14.96 -11.21
C GLU A 69 -11.51 14.23 -11.39
N ASP A 70 -10.85 13.84 -10.29
CA ASP A 70 -9.59 13.08 -10.32
C ASP A 70 -9.79 11.69 -10.96
N LYS A 71 -10.90 10.99 -10.65
CA LYS A 71 -11.27 9.73 -11.32
C LYS A 71 -11.37 9.92 -12.82
N GLY A 72 -12.03 11.00 -13.26
CA GLY A 72 -12.14 11.37 -14.67
C GLY A 72 -10.76 11.56 -15.30
N ALA A 73 -9.88 12.35 -14.66
CA ALA A 73 -8.52 12.59 -15.14
C ALA A 73 -7.69 11.30 -15.23
N MET A 74 -7.82 10.38 -14.26
CA MET A 74 -7.14 9.08 -14.29
C MET A 74 -7.61 8.22 -15.47
N VAL A 75 -8.93 8.15 -15.70
CA VAL A 75 -9.51 7.39 -16.82
C VAL A 75 -9.13 8.03 -18.17
N GLU A 76 -9.15 9.35 -18.27
CA GLU A 76 -8.71 10.08 -19.46
C GLU A 76 -7.24 9.81 -19.77
N LYS A 77 -6.35 9.89 -18.77
CA LYS A 77 -4.93 9.58 -18.96
C LYS A 77 -4.71 8.13 -19.41
N TYR A 78 -5.43 7.18 -18.83
CA TYR A 78 -5.39 5.78 -19.25
C TYR A 78 -5.93 5.58 -20.67
N SER A 79 -7.00 6.28 -21.02
CA SER A 79 -7.57 6.31 -22.38
C SER A 79 -6.55 6.83 -23.39
N ASP A 80 -5.85 7.93 -23.08
CA ASP A 80 -4.81 8.50 -23.94
C ASP A 80 -3.65 7.54 -24.18
N LEU A 81 -3.22 6.82 -23.13
CA LEU A 81 -2.18 5.80 -23.24
C LEU A 81 -2.60 4.68 -24.19
N ILE A 82 -3.82 4.15 -24.07
CA ILE A 82 -4.34 3.13 -24.98
C ILE A 82 -4.49 3.71 -26.39
N ASN A 83 -4.99 4.94 -26.51
CA ASN A 83 -5.18 5.62 -27.79
C ASN A 83 -3.86 5.87 -28.52
N SER A 84 -2.73 5.97 -27.80
CA SER A 84 -1.40 6.16 -28.38
C SER A 84 -0.90 4.96 -29.19
N LEU A 85 -1.47 3.76 -28.96
CA LEU A 85 -1.02 2.52 -29.58
C LEU A 85 -1.25 2.53 -31.11
N ASP A 86 -0.33 1.88 -31.82
CA ASP A 86 -0.43 1.67 -33.27
C ASP A 86 -1.31 0.46 -33.61
N ASP A 87 -1.65 0.31 -34.88
CA ASP A 87 -2.50 -0.77 -35.41
C ASP A 87 -1.81 -2.14 -35.44
N LYS A 88 -0.52 -2.20 -35.11
CA LYS A 88 0.30 -3.43 -35.08
C LYS A 88 0.51 -3.95 -33.66
N THR A 89 0.17 -3.16 -32.65
CA THR A 89 0.34 -3.51 -31.25
C THR A 89 -0.97 -4.04 -30.69
N ASN A 90 -0.91 -5.23 -30.12
CA ASN A 90 -1.98 -5.79 -29.32
C ASN A 90 -1.78 -5.37 -27.87
N PHE A 91 -2.76 -4.69 -27.30
CA PHE A 91 -2.86 -4.45 -25.88
C PHE A 91 -3.58 -5.63 -25.22
N GLN A 92 -3.08 -6.06 -24.07
CA GLN A 92 -3.76 -7.05 -23.23
C GLN A 92 -3.66 -6.62 -21.78
N LEU A 93 -4.79 -6.40 -21.13
CA LEU A 93 -4.89 -6.28 -19.67
C LEU A 93 -5.30 -7.66 -19.11
N THR A 94 -4.48 -8.22 -18.24
CA THR A 94 -4.77 -9.46 -17.51
C THR A 94 -4.89 -9.16 -16.03
N ILE A 95 -6.00 -9.55 -15.41
CA ILE A 95 -6.21 -9.43 -13.97
C ILE A 95 -6.46 -10.84 -13.42
N PHE A 96 -5.66 -11.28 -12.47
CA PHE A 96 -5.83 -12.57 -11.81
C PHE A 96 -6.15 -12.36 -10.34
N ASN A 97 -7.41 -12.59 -9.97
CA ASN A 97 -7.86 -12.60 -8.59
C ASN A 97 -7.56 -13.97 -8.00
N LYS A 98 -6.37 -14.10 -7.41
CA LYS A 98 -5.81 -15.36 -6.92
C LYS A 98 -6.33 -15.64 -5.52
N LYS A 99 -6.69 -16.89 -5.25
CA LYS A 99 -6.95 -17.36 -3.89
C LYS A 99 -5.64 -17.39 -3.09
N VAL A 100 -5.60 -16.65 -1.98
CA VAL A 100 -4.43 -16.56 -1.10
C VAL A 100 -4.31 -17.85 -0.28
N ASN A 101 -3.09 -18.39 -0.15
CA ASN A 101 -2.85 -19.47 0.79
C ASN A 101 -2.93 -18.94 2.23
N LEU A 102 -4.09 -19.17 2.86
CA LEU A 102 -4.36 -18.72 4.22
C LEU A 102 -3.34 -19.23 5.25
N GLU A 103 -2.79 -20.44 5.08
CA GLU A 103 -1.77 -20.93 6.02
C GLU A 103 -0.45 -20.15 5.92
N GLN A 104 -0.02 -19.85 4.69
CA GLN A 104 1.19 -19.06 4.47
C GLN A 104 0.98 -17.59 4.90
N PHE A 105 -0.19 -17.03 4.61
CA PHE A 105 -0.56 -15.70 5.07
C PHE A 105 -0.58 -15.63 6.60
N ARG A 106 -1.26 -16.58 7.26
CA ARG A 106 -1.25 -16.73 8.73
C ARG A 106 0.17 -16.76 9.29
N LYS A 107 1.06 -17.60 8.74
CA LYS A 107 2.47 -17.68 9.20
C LYS A 107 3.21 -16.34 9.08
N SER A 108 2.84 -15.48 8.13
CA SER A 108 3.48 -14.20 7.90
C SER A 108 2.95 -13.04 8.75
N VAL A 109 1.69 -13.14 9.20
CA VAL A 109 0.99 -12.07 9.93
C VAL A 109 0.87 -12.36 11.43
N LEU A 110 0.62 -13.61 11.82
CA LEU A 110 0.37 -13.99 13.21
C LEU A 110 1.58 -13.70 14.12
N TYR A 111 1.28 -13.42 15.39
CA TYR A 111 2.28 -13.22 16.43
C TYR A 111 2.85 -14.57 16.87
N PRO A 112 4.16 -14.81 16.74
CA PRO A 112 4.79 -16.04 17.21
C PRO A 112 4.71 -16.14 18.75
N LEU A 113 4.45 -17.34 19.27
CA LEU A 113 4.44 -17.59 20.72
C LEU A 113 5.89 -17.74 21.24
N HIS A 114 6.17 -17.12 22.38
CA HIS A 114 7.52 -16.99 22.93
C HIS A 114 7.71 -17.64 24.30
N LYS A 115 6.64 -18.09 24.96
CA LYS A 115 6.64 -18.64 26.31
C LYS A 115 7.28 -17.71 27.35
N ASP A 116 7.18 -16.40 27.10
CA ASP A 116 7.71 -15.31 27.93
C ASP A 116 6.68 -14.78 28.96
N GLY A 117 5.53 -15.44 29.08
CA GLY A 117 4.40 -15.03 29.93
C GLY A 117 3.38 -14.12 29.23
N PHE A 118 3.67 -13.59 28.03
CA PHE A 118 2.76 -12.71 27.28
C PHE A 118 1.98 -13.41 26.17
N ASP A 119 2.17 -14.72 26.01
CA ASP A 119 1.48 -15.54 25.02
C ASP A 119 -0.06 -15.46 25.08
N PRO A 120 -0.74 -15.35 26.24
CA PRO A 120 -2.18 -15.15 26.27
C PRO A 120 -2.66 -13.94 25.46
N TYR A 121 -1.88 -12.84 25.45
CA TYR A 121 -2.19 -11.65 24.65
C TYR A 121 -1.93 -11.88 23.16
N ARG A 122 -0.87 -12.64 22.82
CA ARG A 122 -0.58 -13.03 21.42
C ARG A 122 -1.67 -13.94 20.87
N GLU A 123 -2.14 -14.89 21.66
CA GLU A 123 -3.24 -15.78 21.30
C GLU A 123 -4.55 -15.01 21.08
N GLU A 124 -4.84 -13.99 21.88
CA GLU A 124 -6.03 -13.15 21.66
C GLU A 124 -5.92 -12.31 20.39
N LEU A 125 -4.76 -11.69 20.12
CA LEU A 125 -4.53 -10.98 18.85
C LEU A 125 -4.63 -11.93 17.65
N ASN A 126 -4.04 -13.12 17.76
CA ASN A 126 -4.12 -14.15 16.73
C ASN A 126 -5.56 -14.61 16.50
N ARG A 127 -6.36 -14.79 17.56
CA ARG A 127 -7.79 -15.12 17.45
C ARG A 127 -8.60 -14.03 16.75
N ILE A 128 -8.32 -12.75 17.02
CA ILE A 128 -8.97 -11.63 16.32
C ILE A 128 -8.65 -11.69 14.83
N MET A 129 -7.38 -11.89 14.48
CA MET A 129 -6.96 -12.00 13.08
C MET A 129 -7.55 -13.26 12.40
N ASP A 130 -7.56 -14.41 13.08
CA ASP A 130 -8.14 -15.64 12.54
C ASP A 130 -9.65 -15.51 12.32
N SER A 131 -10.39 -14.89 13.24
CA SER A 131 -11.82 -14.63 13.07
C SER A 131 -12.11 -13.73 11.87
N ASN A 132 -11.23 -12.76 11.61
CA ASN A 132 -11.32 -11.88 10.45
C ASN A 132 -11.06 -12.65 9.15
N LEU A 133 -10.02 -13.49 9.12
CA LEU A 133 -9.74 -14.38 7.99
C LEU A 133 -10.89 -15.35 7.71
N GLU A 134 -11.51 -15.92 8.74
CA GLU A 134 -12.66 -16.81 8.62
C GLU A 134 -13.91 -16.11 8.07
N ALA A 135 -14.05 -14.79 8.27
CA ALA A 135 -15.13 -13.98 7.73
C ALA A 135 -14.96 -13.65 6.23
N GLY A 136 -13.89 -14.12 5.59
CA GLY A 136 -13.63 -13.93 4.16
C GLY A 136 -12.55 -12.89 3.84
N GLU A 137 -12.01 -12.21 4.85
CA GLU A 137 -11.04 -11.14 4.67
C GLU A 137 -9.68 -11.68 4.18
N ASN A 138 -9.09 -11.09 3.13
CA ASN A 138 -7.83 -11.52 2.50
C ASN A 138 -7.87 -12.90 1.83
N ASN A 139 -9.05 -13.43 1.51
CA ASN A 139 -9.14 -14.68 0.75
C ASN A 139 -8.56 -14.55 -0.65
N PHE A 140 -8.54 -13.34 -1.21
CA PHE A 140 -8.12 -13.08 -2.58
C PHE A 140 -7.14 -11.92 -2.70
N SER A 141 -6.24 -12.03 -3.67
CA SER A 141 -5.28 -11.01 -4.05
C SER A 141 -5.27 -10.85 -5.57
N ALA A 142 -5.45 -9.62 -6.04
CA ALA A 142 -5.51 -9.31 -7.46
C ALA A 142 -4.13 -8.93 -8.01
N ILE A 143 -3.62 -9.72 -8.96
CA ILE A 143 -2.43 -9.38 -9.75
C ILE A 143 -2.88 -8.77 -11.07
N LYS A 144 -2.30 -7.62 -11.44
CA LYS A 144 -2.67 -6.86 -12.65
C LYS A 144 -1.47 -6.76 -13.58
N LEU A 145 -1.61 -7.25 -14.80
CA LEU A 145 -0.57 -7.27 -15.82
C LEU A 145 -1.05 -6.56 -17.08
N ILE A 146 -0.20 -5.72 -17.67
CA ILE A 146 -0.39 -5.22 -19.04
C ILE A 146 0.66 -5.88 -19.93
N SER A 147 0.21 -6.53 -21.00
CA SER A 147 1.08 -7.15 -21.99
C SER A 147 0.91 -6.48 -23.34
N PHE A 148 2.03 -6.12 -23.97
CA PHE A 148 2.06 -5.61 -25.33
C PHE A 148 2.61 -6.69 -26.25
N GLY A 149 1.87 -7.03 -27.30
CA GLY A 149 2.29 -7.98 -28.33
C GLY A 149 2.42 -7.31 -29.68
N LYS A 150 3.52 -7.59 -30.41
CA LYS A 150 3.79 -6.99 -31.72
C LYS A 150 4.54 -7.94 -32.64
N SER A 151 4.29 -7.81 -33.95
CA SER A 151 5.06 -8.53 -34.95
C SER A 151 6.35 -7.78 -35.29
N ASP A 152 7.48 -8.48 -35.26
CA ASP A 152 8.81 -7.91 -35.49
C ASP A 152 9.75 -8.96 -36.12
N GLN A 153 10.77 -8.51 -36.86
CA GLN A 153 11.65 -9.42 -37.61
C GLN A 153 12.74 -10.08 -36.75
N THR A 154 13.16 -9.42 -35.67
CA THR A 154 14.22 -9.94 -34.80
C THR A 154 13.90 -9.66 -33.33
N PRO A 155 14.36 -10.53 -32.40
CA PRO A 155 14.16 -10.31 -30.97
C PRO A 155 14.71 -8.96 -30.48
N LYS A 156 15.81 -8.49 -31.06
CA LYS A 156 16.45 -7.21 -30.68
C LYS A 156 15.59 -6.00 -31.06
N LEU A 157 14.99 -6.02 -32.25
CA LEU A 157 14.08 -4.96 -32.68
C LEU A 157 12.78 -4.99 -31.87
N ALA A 158 12.24 -6.19 -31.64
CA ALA A 158 11.06 -6.40 -30.81
C ALA A 158 11.24 -5.88 -29.38
N TYR A 159 12.38 -6.19 -28.75
CA TYR A 159 12.67 -5.67 -27.41
C TYR A 159 12.68 -4.14 -27.40
N ARG A 160 13.37 -3.51 -28.38
CA ARG A 160 13.45 -2.05 -28.45
C ARG A 160 12.07 -1.41 -28.67
N SER A 161 11.26 -1.95 -29.58
CA SER A 161 9.95 -1.40 -29.92
C SER A 161 8.98 -1.53 -28.75
N LEU A 162 8.90 -2.70 -28.11
CA LEU A 162 8.03 -2.96 -26.97
C LEU A 162 8.48 -2.19 -25.71
N SER A 163 9.78 -2.06 -25.46
CA SER A 163 10.28 -1.28 -24.32
C SER A 163 10.02 0.22 -24.49
N GLN A 164 10.04 0.76 -25.71
CA GLN A 164 9.62 2.15 -25.96
C GLN A 164 8.15 2.39 -25.60
N ILE A 165 7.27 1.44 -25.91
CA ILE A 165 5.85 1.50 -25.51
C ILE A 165 5.74 1.40 -23.99
N GLY A 166 6.48 0.48 -23.36
CA GLY A 166 6.51 0.32 -21.92
C GLY A 166 6.95 1.57 -21.17
N GLU A 167 8.02 2.25 -21.61
CA GLU A 167 8.49 3.50 -21.00
C GLU A 167 7.49 4.65 -21.18
N TYR A 168 6.80 4.72 -22.32
CA TYR A 168 5.74 5.71 -22.52
C TYR A 168 4.57 5.49 -21.55
N PHE A 169 4.12 4.23 -21.41
CA PHE A 169 3.10 3.86 -20.42
C PHE A 169 3.56 4.12 -18.99
N LYS A 170 4.82 3.78 -18.66
CA LYS A 170 5.40 4.03 -17.33
C LYS A 170 5.39 5.52 -17.00
N SER A 171 5.78 6.38 -17.93
CA SER A 171 5.73 7.83 -17.75
C SER A 171 4.30 8.31 -17.52
N GLY A 172 3.34 7.91 -18.35
CA GLY A 172 1.95 8.37 -18.22
C GLY A 172 1.25 7.83 -16.96
N LEU A 173 1.54 6.59 -16.57
CA LEU A 173 1.00 5.98 -15.35
C LEU A 173 1.61 6.56 -14.07
N SER A 174 2.85 7.04 -14.12
CA SER A 174 3.46 7.72 -12.98
C SER A 174 2.76 9.04 -12.60
N GLU A 175 2.12 9.72 -13.56
CA GLU A 175 1.35 10.95 -13.31
C GLU A 175 0.09 10.71 -12.47
N ILE A 176 -0.42 9.48 -12.46
CA ILE A 176 -1.55 9.04 -11.63
C ILE A 176 -1.11 8.14 -10.47
N GLU A 177 0.18 8.18 -10.12
CA GLU A 177 0.82 7.42 -9.04
C GLU A 177 0.73 5.88 -9.21
N ALA A 178 0.46 5.39 -10.42
CA ALA A 178 0.44 3.96 -10.72
C ALA A 178 1.86 3.46 -11.01
N SER A 179 2.34 2.48 -10.23
CA SER A 179 3.60 1.82 -10.55
C SER A 179 3.45 0.93 -11.80
N PHE A 180 4.47 0.92 -12.66
CA PHE A 180 4.45 0.13 -13.89
C PHE A 180 5.85 -0.40 -14.21
N ASN A 181 6.06 -1.70 -13.96
CA ASN A 181 7.40 -2.30 -14.00
C ASN A 181 7.46 -3.47 -14.98
N LEU A 182 8.49 -3.49 -15.84
CA LEU A 182 8.74 -4.58 -16.77
C LEU A 182 9.05 -5.87 -15.98
N LEU A 183 8.32 -6.95 -16.28
CA LEU A 183 8.63 -8.25 -15.70
C LEU A 183 9.82 -8.89 -16.41
N THR A 184 10.80 -9.32 -15.63
CA THR A 184 11.90 -10.17 -16.09
C THR A 184 11.39 -11.54 -16.53
N GLY A 185 12.27 -12.31 -17.19
CA GLY A 185 11.92 -13.66 -17.61
C GLY A 185 11.56 -14.58 -16.44
N GLU A 186 12.23 -14.44 -15.30
CA GLU A 186 11.95 -15.26 -14.11
C GLU A 186 10.60 -14.91 -13.49
N GLU A 187 10.33 -13.62 -13.31
CA GLU A 187 9.05 -13.15 -12.78
C GLU A 187 7.87 -13.56 -13.67
N ARG A 188 8.00 -13.48 -15.00
CA ARG A 188 6.95 -13.95 -15.92
C ARG A 188 6.69 -15.46 -15.78
N VAL A 189 7.73 -16.28 -15.62
CA VAL A 189 7.55 -17.73 -15.39
C VAL A 189 6.82 -17.97 -14.07
N ASN A 190 7.28 -17.32 -13.00
CA ASN A 190 6.69 -17.50 -11.67
C ASN A 190 5.22 -17.07 -11.64
N HIS A 191 4.86 -15.92 -12.24
CA HIS A 191 3.46 -15.51 -12.33
C HIS A 191 2.60 -16.46 -13.18
N LEU A 192 3.12 -16.98 -14.30
CA LEU A 192 2.40 -17.96 -15.11
C LEU A 192 2.26 -19.32 -14.40
N ALA A 193 3.26 -19.71 -13.62
CA ALA A 193 3.21 -20.91 -12.81
C ALA A 193 2.21 -20.75 -11.66
N ASP A 194 2.15 -19.58 -11.00
CA ASP A 194 1.13 -19.25 -9.99
C ASP A 194 -0.29 -19.38 -10.57
N MET A 195 -0.48 -18.90 -11.80
CA MET A 195 -1.76 -18.93 -12.51
C MET A 195 -2.24 -20.34 -12.88
N LEU A 196 -1.32 -21.26 -13.18
CA LEU A 196 -1.66 -22.60 -13.71
C LEU A 196 -1.45 -23.74 -12.72
N ARG A 197 -0.57 -23.56 -11.74
CA ARG A 197 -0.16 -24.59 -10.77
C ARG A 197 -0.45 -24.20 -9.32
N GLY A 198 -0.84 -22.94 -9.06
CA GLY A 198 -1.02 -22.40 -7.71
C GLY A 198 0.32 -22.20 -6.97
N GLU A 199 0.29 -21.92 -5.67
CA GLU A 199 1.48 -21.53 -4.90
C GLU A 199 2.44 -22.68 -4.54
N ASN A 200 2.10 -23.91 -4.89
CA ASN A 200 2.85 -25.10 -4.48
C ASN A 200 4.01 -25.45 -5.44
N HIS A 201 4.40 -24.55 -6.34
CA HIS A 201 5.55 -24.76 -7.22
C HIS A 201 6.82 -24.12 -6.64
N LEU A 202 7.99 -24.68 -7.00
CA LEU A 202 9.27 -24.05 -6.66
C LEU A 202 9.46 -22.77 -7.49
N PRO A 203 10.05 -21.70 -6.91
CA PRO A 203 10.42 -20.52 -7.67
C PRO A 203 11.42 -20.89 -8.76
N PHE A 204 11.14 -20.45 -9.98
CA PHE A 204 11.98 -20.67 -11.14
C PHE A 204 13.15 -19.69 -11.20
N THR A 205 14.33 -20.19 -11.56
CA THR A 205 15.48 -19.40 -12.01
C THR A 205 16.04 -19.95 -13.33
N TYR A 206 16.70 -19.11 -14.13
CA TYR A 206 17.33 -19.60 -15.37
C TYR A 206 18.46 -20.60 -15.14
N GLN A 207 19.02 -20.66 -13.92
CA GLN A 207 20.04 -21.65 -13.55
C GLN A 207 19.47 -23.08 -13.60
N ASP A 208 18.18 -23.23 -13.31
CA ASP A 208 17.49 -24.52 -13.31
C ASP A 208 17.38 -25.11 -14.73
N LEU A 209 17.27 -24.28 -15.77
CA LEU A 209 17.24 -24.74 -17.17
C LEU A 209 18.57 -25.36 -17.60
N VAL A 210 19.69 -24.75 -17.19
CA VAL A 210 21.03 -25.22 -17.56
C VAL A 210 21.31 -26.59 -16.96
N CYS A 211 20.85 -26.82 -15.73
CA CYS A 211 21.09 -28.08 -15.01
C CYS A 211 20.16 -29.21 -15.46
N SER A 212 18.94 -28.89 -15.91
CA SER A 212 17.89 -29.88 -16.20
C SER A 212 17.71 -30.21 -17.68
N GLY A 213 18.18 -29.35 -18.60
CA GLY A 213 17.88 -29.46 -20.04
C GLY A 213 16.41 -29.18 -20.39
N GLN A 214 15.64 -28.66 -19.44
CA GLN A 214 14.23 -28.30 -19.63
C GLN A 214 14.08 -26.92 -20.28
N THR A 215 12.85 -26.58 -20.63
CA THR A 215 12.46 -25.25 -21.12
C THR A 215 11.57 -24.56 -20.09
N THR A 216 11.39 -23.24 -20.20
CA THR A 216 10.49 -22.48 -19.30
C THR A 216 9.08 -23.05 -19.25
N LYS A 217 8.61 -23.70 -20.33
CA LYS A 217 7.30 -24.36 -20.35
C LYS A 217 7.15 -25.45 -19.29
N HIS A 218 8.24 -26.14 -18.93
CA HIS A 218 8.22 -27.21 -17.93
C HIS A 218 7.94 -26.69 -16.52
N PHE A 219 8.28 -25.44 -16.26
CA PHE A 219 8.05 -24.79 -14.98
C PHE A 219 6.64 -24.18 -14.89
N ILE A 220 6.06 -23.82 -16.04
CA ILE A 220 4.72 -23.21 -16.15
C ILE A 220 3.61 -24.25 -16.28
N ALA A 221 3.82 -25.27 -17.11
CA ALA A 221 2.76 -26.19 -17.49
C ALA A 221 2.27 -26.99 -16.28
N PRO A 222 0.94 -27.15 -16.13
CA PRO A 222 0.37 -28.06 -15.15
C PRO A 222 0.69 -29.51 -15.52
N THR A 223 0.43 -30.42 -14.58
CA THR A 223 0.74 -31.84 -14.73
C THR A 223 -0.14 -32.49 -15.80
N SER A 224 -1.41 -32.06 -15.90
CA SER A 224 -2.37 -32.51 -16.90
C SER A 224 -3.31 -31.39 -17.35
N LEU A 225 -3.69 -31.43 -18.63
CA LEU A 225 -4.75 -30.62 -19.24
C LEU A 225 -5.67 -31.55 -20.03
N SER A 226 -6.98 -31.46 -19.78
CA SER A 226 -7.99 -32.24 -20.50
C SER A 226 -9.09 -31.32 -21.06
N PHE A 227 -9.32 -31.43 -22.36
CA PHE A 227 -10.29 -30.65 -23.14
C PHE A 227 -11.50 -31.49 -23.59
N LYS A 228 -11.79 -32.58 -22.88
CA LYS A 228 -12.86 -33.52 -23.26
C LYS A 228 -14.25 -32.88 -23.17
N HIS A 229 -14.43 -31.92 -22.25
CA HIS A 229 -15.71 -31.27 -22.00
C HIS A 229 -15.91 -30.08 -22.92
N LYS A 230 -17.14 -29.89 -23.40
CA LYS A 230 -17.48 -28.86 -24.40
C LYS A 230 -17.30 -27.41 -23.95
N ASN A 231 -17.26 -27.13 -22.64
CA ASN A 231 -17.26 -25.77 -22.10
C ASN A 231 -16.12 -25.46 -21.13
N HIS A 232 -15.55 -26.47 -20.46
CA HIS A 232 -14.52 -26.27 -19.44
C HIS A 232 -13.30 -27.15 -19.70
N ILE A 233 -12.20 -26.80 -19.05
CA ILE A 233 -10.90 -27.46 -19.09
C ILE A 233 -10.66 -28.08 -17.73
N GLU A 234 -10.23 -29.33 -17.69
CA GLU A 234 -9.69 -29.93 -16.47
C GLU A 234 -8.19 -29.62 -16.41
N ILE A 235 -7.77 -28.88 -15.38
CA ILE A 235 -6.38 -28.51 -15.10
C ILE A 235 -5.97 -29.19 -13.80
N ASP A 236 -5.12 -30.21 -13.90
CA ASP A 236 -4.81 -31.11 -12.78
C ASP A 236 -6.08 -31.64 -12.11
N ASN A 237 -6.38 -31.20 -10.88
CA ASN A 237 -7.58 -31.61 -10.13
C ASN A 237 -8.67 -30.52 -10.09
N ARG A 238 -8.55 -29.47 -10.91
CA ARG A 238 -9.43 -28.30 -10.90
C ARG A 238 -10.11 -28.12 -12.26
N LEU A 239 -11.21 -27.38 -12.26
CA LEU A 239 -11.94 -27.01 -13.47
C LEU A 239 -11.70 -25.53 -13.77
N LEU A 240 -11.51 -25.21 -15.05
CA LEU A 240 -11.47 -23.85 -15.58
C LEU A 240 -12.50 -23.72 -16.69
N GLN A 241 -13.52 -22.88 -16.49
CA GLN A 241 -14.42 -22.48 -17.58
C GLN A 241 -14.13 -21.06 -18.01
N ILE A 242 -13.96 -20.86 -19.33
CA ILE A 242 -13.70 -19.55 -19.91
C ILE A 242 -14.93 -19.09 -20.67
N VAL A 243 -15.44 -17.93 -20.28
CA VAL A 243 -16.56 -17.24 -20.90
C VAL A 243 -16.09 -15.89 -21.44
N TYR A 244 -16.90 -15.26 -22.30
CA TYR A 244 -16.57 -13.96 -22.88
C TYR A 244 -17.76 -13.00 -22.78
N VAL A 245 -17.46 -11.70 -22.75
CA VAL A 245 -18.47 -10.65 -22.83
C VAL A 245 -18.91 -10.51 -24.30
N ARG A 246 -20.14 -10.95 -24.60
CA ARG A 246 -20.71 -10.93 -25.94
C ARG A 246 -21.32 -9.57 -26.28
N ASP A 247 -22.10 -9.02 -25.36
CA ASP A 247 -22.81 -7.76 -25.55
C ASP A 247 -22.44 -6.78 -24.43
N TYR A 248 -22.25 -5.53 -24.81
CA TYR A 248 -21.93 -4.41 -23.93
C TYR A 248 -23.14 -3.48 -23.88
N GLY A 249 -23.49 -2.99 -22.70
CA GLY A 249 -24.53 -1.98 -22.51
C GLY A 249 -24.20 -0.65 -23.19
N MET A 250 -25.20 0.24 -23.29
CA MET A 250 -25.00 1.57 -23.89
C MET A 250 -24.01 2.43 -23.10
N GLU A 251 -23.96 2.26 -21.78
CA GLU A 251 -22.96 2.85 -20.89
C GLU A 251 -22.20 1.73 -20.18
N LEU A 252 -20.91 1.63 -20.45
CA LEU A 252 -20.01 0.80 -19.65
C LEU A 252 -19.72 1.56 -18.37
N GLY A 253 -19.97 0.95 -17.21
CA GLY A 253 -19.59 1.49 -15.91
C GLY A 253 -18.19 1.02 -15.48
N ASP A 254 -17.53 1.80 -14.62
CA ASP A 254 -16.22 1.49 -13.99
C ASP A 254 -16.31 0.39 -12.90
N LYS A 255 -17.45 -0.28 -12.82
CA LYS A 255 -17.85 -1.12 -11.70
C LYS A 255 -17.63 -2.60 -11.93
N PHE A 256 -17.74 -3.06 -13.17
CA PHE A 256 -17.75 -4.48 -13.49
C PHE A 256 -16.52 -5.25 -12.99
N ILE A 257 -15.31 -4.81 -13.34
CA ILE A 257 -14.06 -5.46 -12.91
C ILE A 257 -13.96 -5.49 -11.39
N ARG A 258 -14.33 -4.38 -10.73
CA ARG A 258 -14.25 -4.25 -9.28
C ARG A 258 -15.23 -5.20 -8.58
N ASP A 259 -16.49 -5.19 -9.00
CA ASP A 259 -17.54 -6.03 -8.42
C ASP A 259 -17.18 -7.52 -8.60
N LEU A 260 -16.48 -7.88 -9.69
CA LEU A 260 -15.98 -9.23 -9.90
C LEU A 260 -14.78 -9.58 -8.99
N ILE A 261 -13.82 -8.67 -8.80
CA ILE A 261 -12.71 -8.87 -7.85
C ILE A 261 -13.23 -9.04 -6.41
N GLN A 262 -14.30 -8.33 -6.04
CA GLN A 262 -14.94 -8.38 -4.72
C GLN A 262 -15.91 -9.56 -4.54
N SER A 263 -16.09 -10.43 -5.55
CA SER A 263 -17.09 -11.50 -5.51
C SER A 263 -16.63 -12.80 -4.82
N ASP A 264 -15.49 -12.78 -4.11
CA ASP A 264 -14.87 -13.95 -3.48
C ASP A 264 -14.66 -15.15 -4.43
N LEU A 265 -14.36 -14.85 -5.70
CA LEU A 265 -14.09 -15.84 -6.73
C LEU A 265 -12.63 -15.83 -7.18
N GLU A 266 -12.07 -17.03 -7.42
CA GLU A 266 -10.80 -17.17 -8.12
C GLU A 266 -11.04 -17.03 -9.62
N VAL A 267 -10.78 -15.82 -10.13
CA VAL A 267 -11.08 -15.45 -11.52
C VAL A 267 -9.88 -14.85 -12.21
N MET A 268 -9.73 -15.17 -13.49
CA MET A 268 -8.78 -14.52 -14.38
C MET A 268 -9.57 -13.77 -15.46
N MET A 269 -9.27 -12.50 -15.64
CA MET A 269 -9.84 -11.65 -16.67
C MET A 269 -8.76 -11.31 -17.69
N SER A 270 -9.10 -11.32 -18.98
CA SER A 270 -8.19 -10.91 -20.04
C SER A 270 -8.94 -10.04 -21.05
N LEU A 271 -8.56 -8.77 -21.13
CA LEU A 271 -9.07 -7.78 -22.07
C LEU A 271 -8.03 -7.54 -23.16
N HIS A 272 -8.28 -8.02 -24.36
CA HIS A 272 -7.48 -7.70 -25.54
C HIS A 272 -8.07 -6.51 -26.27
N ALA A 273 -7.22 -5.60 -26.72
CA ALA A 273 -7.59 -4.52 -27.61
C ALA A 273 -6.53 -4.36 -28.70
N LYS A 274 -6.94 -4.49 -29.96
CA LYS A 274 -6.06 -4.24 -31.11
C LYS A 274 -6.58 -3.08 -31.95
N GLY A 275 -5.77 -2.04 -32.03
CA GLY A 275 -6.13 -0.83 -32.77
C GLY A 275 -6.30 -1.10 -34.26
N SER A 276 -7.18 -0.34 -34.89
CA SER A 276 -7.28 -0.26 -36.34
C SER A 276 -6.76 1.09 -36.83
N ALA A 277 -6.25 1.14 -38.07
CA ALA A 277 -5.89 2.41 -38.68
C ALA A 277 -7.14 3.31 -38.78
N LYS A 278 -7.10 4.49 -38.15
CA LYS A 278 -8.26 5.40 -38.04
C LYS A 278 -8.90 5.70 -39.41
N SER A 279 -8.10 5.87 -40.44
CA SER A 279 -8.58 6.10 -41.82
C SER A 279 -9.36 4.91 -42.38
N GLU A 280 -8.91 3.68 -42.12
CA GLU A 280 -9.58 2.46 -42.57
C GLU A 280 -10.88 2.23 -41.80
N ALA A 281 -10.86 2.41 -40.48
CA ALA A 281 -12.04 2.29 -39.62
C ALA A 281 -13.13 3.30 -40.01
N MET A 282 -12.76 4.57 -40.19
CA MET A 282 -13.68 5.62 -40.66
C MET A 282 -14.24 5.30 -42.04
N LYS A 283 -13.40 4.79 -42.96
CA LYS A 283 -13.85 4.39 -44.30
C LYS A 283 -14.87 3.24 -44.23
N LYS A 284 -14.59 2.20 -43.45
CA LYS A 284 -15.50 1.06 -43.23
C LYS A 284 -16.83 1.51 -42.63
N LEU A 285 -16.81 2.36 -41.60
CA LEU A 285 -18.03 2.92 -40.99
C LEU A 285 -18.85 3.73 -41.99
N ARG A 286 -18.21 4.67 -42.72
CA ARG A 286 -18.88 5.47 -43.75
C ARG A 286 -19.51 4.59 -44.83
N THR A 287 -18.79 3.58 -45.32
CA THR A 287 -19.32 2.63 -46.31
C THR A 287 -20.52 1.85 -45.76
N LYS A 288 -20.46 1.39 -44.51
CA LYS A 288 -21.56 0.67 -43.85
C LYS A 288 -22.78 1.56 -43.65
N LYS A 289 -22.57 2.81 -43.23
CA LYS A 289 -23.61 3.84 -43.13
C LYS A 289 -24.28 4.10 -44.48
N THR A 290 -23.50 4.36 -45.52
CA THR A 290 -24.03 4.58 -46.89
C THR A 290 -24.83 3.38 -47.39
N LEU A 291 -24.41 2.15 -47.05
CA LEU A 291 -25.17 0.94 -47.38
C LEU A 291 -26.53 0.91 -46.66
N MET A 292 -26.56 1.24 -45.36
CA MET A 292 -27.78 1.32 -44.56
C MET A 292 -28.72 2.42 -45.05
N GLU A 293 -28.18 3.61 -45.37
CA GLU A 293 -28.93 4.71 -45.98
C GLU A 293 -29.53 4.29 -47.34
N SER A 294 -28.74 3.59 -48.16
CA SER A 294 -29.22 3.06 -49.45
C SER A 294 -30.32 2.02 -49.26
N GLN A 295 -30.21 1.15 -48.25
CA GLN A 295 -31.25 0.19 -47.89
C GLN A 295 -32.53 0.90 -47.45
N LYS A 296 -32.43 1.92 -46.58
CA LYS A 296 -33.55 2.77 -46.14
C LYS A 296 -34.26 3.40 -47.35
N ILE A 297 -33.51 4.00 -48.27
CA ILE A 297 -34.07 4.58 -49.50
C ILE A 297 -34.74 3.50 -50.37
N GLY A 298 -34.13 2.33 -50.52
CA GLY A 298 -34.69 1.22 -51.29
C GLY A 298 -35.99 0.67 -50.71
N GLU A 299 -36.08 0.54 -49.39
CA GLU A 299 -37.30 0.16 -48.66
C GLU A 299 -38.40 1.20 -48.85
N GLN A 300 -38.07 2.50 -48.68
CA GLN A 300 -39.01 3.60 -48.93
C GLN A 300 -39.53 3.62 -50.37
N GLN A 301 -38.66 3.38 -51.36
CA GLN A 301 -39.07 3.32 -52.77
C GLN A 301 -39.98 2.13 -53.08
N LYS A 302 -39.71 0.95 -52.49
CA LYS A 302 -40.59 -0.23 -52.63
C LYS A 302 -41.97 0.02 -52.01
N MET A 303 -42.00 0.63 -50.82
CA MET A 303 -43.25 1.00 -50.15
C MET A 303 -44.06 1.99 -50.99
N ALA A 304 -43.42 3.04 -51.51
CA ALA A 304 -44.04 4.03 -52.40
C ALA A 304 -44.64 3.40 -53.68
N ARG A 305 -44.01 2.36 -54.24
CA ARG A 305 -44.54 1.62 -55.41
C ARG A 305 -45.70 0.67 -55.07
N SER A 306 -45.78 0.19 -53.84
CA SER A 306 -46.81 -0.76 -53.39
C SER A 306 -48.11 -0.11 -52.93
N GLY A 307 -48.19 1.22 -52.86
CA GLY A 307 -49.37 1.96 -52.40
C GLY A 307 -49.62 1.87 -50.89
N VAL A 308 -48.78 1.13 -50.15
CA VAL A 308 -48.84 1.01 -48.69
C VAL A 308 -47.90 2.05 -48.08
N TYR A 309 -48.46 3.20 -47.69
CA TYR A 309 -47.78 4.16 -46.81
C TYR A 309 -47.89 3.66 -45.37
N LEU A 310 -47.13 2.63 -45.01
CA LEU A 310 -46.88 2.31 -43.61
C LEU A 310 -45.70 3.15 -43.13
N GLU A 311 -45.96 3.95 -42.10
CA GLU A 311 -45.12 5.04 -41.56
C GLU A 311 -43.82 4.57 -40.88
N LYS A 312 -43.38 3.33 -41.05
CA LYS A 312 -42.17 2.84 -40.37
C LYS A 312 -41.25 2.09 -41.32
N VAL A 313 -40.28 2.84 -41.86
CA VAL A 313 -38.91 2.30 -42.00
C VAL A 313 -38.57 1.58 -40.68
N SER A 314 -37.89 0.44 -40.73
CA SER A 314 -37.51 -0.28 -39.51
C SER A 314 -36.86 0.69 -38.52
N GLN A 315 -37.48 0.94 -37.36
CA GLN A 315 -36.95 1.85 -36.33
C GLN A 315 -35.52 1.42 -35.92
N VAL A 316 -35.20 0.14 -36.06
CA VAL A 316 -33.87 -0.43 -35.86
C VAL A 316 -32.87 0.07 -36.92
N LEU A 317 -33.27 0.20 -38.18
CA LEU A 317 -32.39 0.70 -39.25
C LEU A 317 -32.08 2.18 -39.07
N GLU A 318 -33.06 2.97 -38.61
CA GLU A 318 -32.84 4.38 -38.29
C GLU A 318 -31.90 4.54 -37.09
N SER A 319 -32.16 3.83 -35.99
CA SER A 319 -31.27 3.78 -34.82
C SER A 319 -29.84 3.43 -35.20
N ASN A 320 -29.64 2.39 -36.03
CA ASN A 320 -28.30 1.98 -36.48
C ASN A 320 -27.58 3.05 -37.33
N ILE A 321 -28.32 3.84 -38.12
CA ILE A 321 -27.75 4.94 -38.91
C ILE A 321 -27.33 6.08 -37.98
N ASP A 322 -28.18 6.43 -37.02
CA ASP A 322 -27.93 7.48 -36.04
C ASP A 322 -26.74 7.10 -35.14
N GLU A 323 -26.67 5.86 -34.64
CA GLU A 323 -25.54 5.32 -33.89
C GLU A 323 -24.23 5.37 -34.71
N ALA A 324 -24.30 5.01 -36.00
CA ALA A 324 -23.13 5.11 -36.88
C ALA A 324 -22.67 6.56 -37.07
N ASP A 325 -23.59 7.52 -37.13
CA ASP A 325 -23.28 8.95 -37.19
C ASP A 325 -22.67 9.48 -35.89
N GLU A 326 -23.22 9.08 -34.75
CA GLU A 326 -22.66 9.43 -33.44
C GLU A 326 -21.25 8.87 -33.27
N LEU A 327 -21.01 7.60 -33.60
CA LEU A 327 -19.68 7.00 -33.58
C LEU A 327 -18.69 7.77 -34.49
N LEU A 328 -19.09 8.10 -35.72
CA LEU A 328 -18.25 8.90 -36.63
C LEU A 328 -17.96 10.30 -36.08
N LYS A 329 -18.95 10.93 -35.46
CA LYS A 329 -18.82 12.26 -34.84
C LYS A 329 -17.86 12.20 -33.65
N THR A 330 -18.04 11.24 -32.74
CA THR A 330 -17.17 11.03 -31.58
C THR A 330 -15.73 10.79 -32.03
N MET A 331 -15.48 9.85 -32.94
CA MET A 331 -14.13 9.60 -33.47
C MET A 331 -13.48 10.83 -34.11
N THR A 332 -14.27 11.73 -34.70
CA THR A 332 -13.77 12.96 -35.32
C THR A 332 -13.52 14.06 -34.28
N GLN A 333 -14.34 14.15 -33.24
CA GLN A 333 -14.29 15.20 -32.21
C GLN A 333 -13.32 14.89 -31.06
N THR A 334 -13.40 13.70 -30.47
CA THR A 334 -12.59 13.31 -29.30
C THR A 334 -11.21 12.78 -29.69
N GLY A 335 -11.08 12.30 -30.92
CA GLY A 335 -9.85 11.67 -31.38
C GLY A 335 -9.83 10.15 -31.21
N ASP A 336 -10.83 9.55 -30.56
CA ASP A 336 -10.93 8.12 -30.27
C ASP A 336 -10.65 7.23 -31.50
N LYS A 337 -9.94 6.13 -31.25
CA LYS A 337 -9.73 5.05 -32.21
C LYS A 337 -10.71 3.91 -31.93
N LEU A 338 -11.01 3.15 -32.99
CA LEU A 338 -11.72 1.88 -32.89
C LEU A 338 -10.73 0.74 -32.67
N PHE A 339 -11.01 -0.07 -31.66
CA PHE A 339 -10.25 -1.24 -31.30
C PHE A 339 -11.10 -2.49 -31.46
N ASP A 340 -10.50 -3.52 -32.05
CA ASP A 340 -11.07 -4.86 -32.01
C ASP A 340 -10.78 -5.48 -30.64
N THR A 341 -11.84 -5.73 -29.88
CA THR A 341 -11.78 -5.98 -28.43
C THR A 341 -12.36 -7.33 -28.08
N LEU A 342 -11.72 -8.03 -27.15
CA LEU A 342 -12.19 -9.31 -26.60
C LEU A 342 -11.99 -9.28 -25.08
N PHE A 343 -13.06 -9.52 -24.32
CA PHE A 343 -13.00 -9.64 -22.87
C PHE A 343 -13.34 -11.07 -22.48
N LEU A 344 -12.35 -11.78 -21.94
CA LEU A 344 -12.46 -13.14 -21.40
C LEU A 344 -12.52 -13.13 -19.87
N ILE A 345 -13.29 -14.04 -19.31
CA ILE A 345 -13.39 -14.32 -17.88
C ILE A 345 -13.23 -15.83 -17.69
N GLY A 346 -12.13 -16.24 -17.07
CA GLY A 346 -11.85 -17.61 -16.67
C GLY A 346 -12.17 -17.80 -15.19
N VAL A 347 -13.01 -18.78 -14.87
CA VAL A 347 -13.43 -19.10 -13.50
C VAL A 347 -12.83 -20.43 -13.09
N PHE A 348 -12.08 -20.44 -12.00
CA PHE A 348 -11.52 -21.66 -11.42
C PHE A 348 -12.44 -22.23 -10.33
N ALA A 349 -12.61 -23.55 -10.30
CA ALA A 349 -13.41 -24.25 -9.29
C ALA A 349 -12.84 -25.65 -9.01
N ASP A 350 -13.15 -26.20 -7.83
CA ASP A 350 -12.65 -27.54 -7.44
C ASP A 350 -13.58 -28.67 -7.92
N ASN A 351 -14.85 -28.36 -8.25
CA ASN A 351 -15.84 -29.29 -8.77
C ASN A 351 -16.91 -28.57 -9.61
N GLU A 352 -17.74 -29.34 -10.32
CA GLU A 352 -18.75 -28.81 -11.24
C GLU A 352 -19.83 -27.98 -10.53
N ASP A 353 -20.23 -28.34 -9.30
CA ASP A 353 -21.26 -27.60 -8.55
C ASP A 353 -20.76 -26.19 -8.19
N GLN A 354 -19.53 -26.10 -7.66
CA GLN A 354 -18.87 -24.83 -7.41
C GLN A 354 -18.68 -24.02 -8.70
N LEU A 355 -18.27 -24.66 -9.79
CA LEU A 355 -18.11 -24.01 -11.09
C LEU A 355 -19.40 -23.34 -11.55
N ASN A 356 -20.53 -24.05 -11.46
CA ASN A 356 -21.84 -23.52 -11.83
C ASN A 356 -22.25 -22.34 -10.94
N GLN A 357 -22.06 -22.43 -9.63
CA GLN A 357 -22.33 -21.32 -8.71
C GLN A 357 -21.49 -20.08 -9.02
N SER A 358 -20.19 -20.25 -9.23
CA SER A 358 -19.28 -19.16 -9.59
C SER A 358 -19.65 -18.53 -10.93
N LEU A 359 -20.07 -19.32 -11.92
CA LEU A 359 -20.55 -18.81 -13.21
C LEU A 359 -21.86 -18.03 -13.09
N ASP A 360 -22.76 -18.44 -12.20
CA ASP A 360 -24.01 -17.70 -11.95
C ASP A 360 -23.74 -16.36 -11.27
N ILE A 361 -22.77 -16.29 -10.34
CA ILE A 361 -22.28 -15.03 -9.77
C ILE A 361 -21.70 -14.12 -10.88
N VAL A 362 -20.85 -14.66 -11.76
CA VAL A 362 -20.27 -13.91 -12.89
C VAL A 362 -21.37 -13.33 -13.80
N LYS A 363 -22.41 -14.12 -14.12
CA LYS A 363 -23.55 -13.65 -14.92
C LYS A 363 -24.38 -12.60 -14.19
N GLN A 364 -24.56 -12.73 -12.87
CA GLN A 364 -25.28 -11.74 -12.07
C GLN A 364 -24.54 -10.40 -12.04
N VAL A 365 -23.23 -10.43 -11.79
CA VAL A 365 -22.36 -9.24 -11.80
C VAL A 365 -22.31 -8.60 -13.19
N ALA A 366 -22.25 -9.41 -14.25
CA ALA A 366 -22.33 -8.91 -15.62
C ALA A 366 -23.68 -8.24 -15.90
N GLY A 367 -24.79 -8.91 -15.54
CA GLY A 367 -26.14 -8.40 -15.76
C GLY A 367 -26.44 -7.10 -14.99
N SER A 368 -25.90 -6.92 -13.78
CA SER A 368 -26.04 -5.66 -13.03
C SER A 368 -25.22 -4.51 -13.61
N ASN A 369 -24.31 -4.80 -14.54
CA ASN A 369 -23.47 -3.84 -15.25
C ASN A 369 -23.81 -3.77 -16.75
N ASP A 370 -25.02 -4.20 -17.13
CA ASP A 370 -25.52 -4.23 -18.52
C ASP A 370 -24.63 -5.01 -19.50
N LEU A 371 -23.94 -6.05 -19.02
CA LEU A 371 -23.12 -6.94 -19.83
C LEU A 371 -23.78 -8.31 -19.99
N VAL A 372 -23.61 -8.91 -21.17
CA VAL A 372 -24.05 -10.28 -21.44
C VAL A 372 -22.85 -11.17 -21.66
N VAL A 373 -22.77 -12.25 -20.89
CA VAL A 373 -21.67 -13.22 -20.91
C VAL A 373 -22.13 -14.52 -21.55
N ASP A 374 -21.29 -15.11 -22.41
CA ASP A 374 -21.59 -16.34 -23.15
C ASP A 374 -20.44 -17.36 -23.15
N ASN A 375 -20.75 -18.60 -23.50
CA ASN A 375 -19.80 -19.72 -23.47
C ASN A 375 -18.97 -19.85 -24.76
N LEU A 376 -17.71 -20.26 -24.62
CA LEU A 376 -16.79 -20.56 -25.72
C LEU A 376 -16.77 -22.06 -26.05
N THR A 377 -17.92 -22.57 -26.53
CA THR A 377 -18.12 -24.01 -26.77
C THR A 377 -17.13 -24.54 -27.82
N TYR A 378 -16.36 -25.58 -27.49
CA TYR A 378 -15.31 -26.18 -28.35
C TYR A 378 -14.13 -25.25 -28.73
N MET A 379 -14.00 -24.08 -28.11
CA MET A 379 -12.90 -23.13 -28.36
C MET A 379 -11.95 -22.99 -27.15
N GLN A 380 -11.99 -23.95 -26.22
CA GLN A 380 -11.37 -23.86 -24.90
C GLN A 380 -9.85 -23.71 -24.97
N GLU A 381 -9.15 -24.43 -25.84
CA GLU A 381 -7.69 -24.35 -25.96
C GLU A 381 -7.22 -22.99 -26.50
N ALA A 382 -7.94 -22.44 -27.48
CA ALA A 382 -7.67 -21.10 -27.99
C ALA A 382 -8.00 -20.03 -26.93
N ALA A 383 -9.13 -20.18 -26.24
CA ALA A 383 -9.55 -19.30 -25.16
C ALA A 383 -8.54 -19.29 -24.01
N PHE A 384 -8.01 -20.46 -23.64
CA PHE A 384 -7.00 -20.61 -22.60
C PHE A 384 -5.72 -19.84 -22.93
N ASN A 385 -5.23 -19.92 -24.17
CA ASN A 385 -4.04 -19.19 -24.59
C ASN A 385 -4.26 -17.68 -24.75
N SER A 386 -5.48 -17.23 -25.06
CA SER A 386 -5.86 -15.81 -25.00
C SER A 386 -6.05 -15.29 -23.57
N LEU A 387 -6.45 -16.14 -22.64
CA LEU A 387 -6.63 -15.76 -21.25
C LEU A 387 -5.27 -15.42 -20.58
N LEU A 388 -4.23 -16.19 -20.91
CA LEU A 388 -2.88 -16.01 -20.38
C LEU A 388 -2.19 -14.74 -20.91
N PRO A 389 -1.29 -14.10 -20.13
CA PRO A 389 -0.61 -12.83 -20.48
C PRO A 389 0.50 -13.00 -21.54
N PHE A 390 0.18 -13.63 -22.67
CA PHE A 390 1.08 -13.82 -23.81
C PHE A 390 1.10 -12.64 -24.77
N GLY A 391 0.22 -11.66 -24.61
CA GLY A 391 0.10 -10.49 -25.47
C GLY A 391 -0.54 -10.79 -26.83
N LYS A 392 -1.16 -11.96 -27.03
CA LYS A 392 -1.75 -12.38 -28.32
C LYS A 392 -3.12 -13.02 -28.12
N ASN A 393 -4.08 -12.61 -28.94
CA ASN A 393 -5.39 -13.27 -29.03
C ASN A 393 -5.36 -14.41 -30.07
N TYR A 394 -5.83 -15.60 -29.70
CA TYR A 394 -5.97 -16.79 -30.53
C TYR A 394 -7.42 -17.12 -30.92
N LEU A 395 -8.40 -16.37 -30.41
CA LEU A 395 -9.81 -16.52 -30.76
C LEU A 395 -10.14 -15.67 -31.98
N GLU A 396 -10.56 -16.33 -33.06
CA GLU A 396 -10.97 -15.69 -34.31
C GLU A 396 -12.51 -15.49 -34.33
N GLY A 397 -12.97 -14.30 -34.71
CA GLY A 397 -14.39 -14.02 -34.93
C GLY A 397 -15.24 -13.77 -33.67
N VAL A 398 -14.63 -13.71 -32.49
CA VAL A 398 -15.32 -13.53 -31.19
C VAL A 398 -15.17 -12.10 -30.62
N SER A 399 -14.64 -11.17 -31.41
CA SER A 399 -14.32 -9.81 -30.98
C SER A 399 -15.43 -8.79 -31.31
N ARG A 400 -15.42 -7.68 -30.57
CA ARG A 400 -16.33 -6.53 -30.73
C ARG A 400 -15.52 -5.26 -30.95
N SER A 401 -16.00 -4.39 -31.82
CA SER A 401 -15.37 -3.07 -32.02
C SER A 401 -15.83 -2.10 -30.94
N LEU A 402 -14.90 -1.59 -30.14
CA LEU A 402 -15.15 -0.59 -29.09
C LEU A 402 -14.29 0.65 -29.32
N LEU A 403 -14.77 1.80 -28.83
CA LEU A 403 -13.96 3.02 -28.76
C LEU A 403 -12.95 2.94 -27.61
N THR A 404 -11.95 3.80 -27.68
CA THR A 404 -10.89 3.84 -26.66
C THR A 404 -11.44 4.20 -25.29
N SER A 405 -12.36 5.16 -25.23
CA SER A 405 -13.10 5.53 -24.02
C SER A 405 -13.81 4.34 -23.36
N ASN A 406 -14.52 3.50 -24.12
CA ASN A 406 -15.18 2.29 -23.59
C ASN A 406 -14.19 1.27 -23.01
N ILE A 407 -13.00 1.15 -23.59
CA ILE A 407 -11.93 0.29 -23.06
C ILE A 407 -11.37 0.87 -21.77
N ALA A 408 -11.14 2.18 -21.73
CA ALA A 408 -10.54 2.86 -20.58
C ALA A 408 -11.41 2.81 -19.31
N VAL A 409 -12.74 2.76 -19.46
CA VAL A 409 -13.66 2.57 -18.33
C VAL A 409 -13.45 1.24 -17.61
N ASN A 410 -12.93 0.22 -18.30
CA ASN A 410 -12.51 -1.05 -17.69
C ASN A 410 -11.14 -0.91 -17.02
N SER A 411 -10.93 0.21 -16.32
CA SER A 411 -9.70 0.49 -15.61
C SER A 411 -9.47 -0.56 -14.51
N PRO A 412 -8.24 -1.07 -14.36
CA PRO A 412 -7.93 -2.12 -13.40
C PRO A 412 -7.77 -1.61 -11.95
N TRP A 413 -7.93 -0.32 -11.67
CA TRP A 413 -7.69 0.22 -10.32
C TRP A 413 -8.89 0.08 -9.39
N THR A 414 -8.63 -0.43 -8.19
CA THR A 414 -9.63 -0.73 -7.16
C THR A 414 -9.30 0.08 -5.89
N SER A 415 -9.10 -0.59 -4.76
CA SER A 415 -8.53 -0.04 -3.53
C SER A 415 -7.03 -0.37 -3.44
N VAL A 416 -6.30 0.43 -2.66
CA VAL A 416 -4.95 0.08 -2.20
C VAL A 416 -5.07 -0.60 -0.84
N ASP A 417 -4.28 -1.63 -0.63
CA ASP A 417 -4.14 -2.32 0.66
C ASP A 417 -2.74 -2.15 1.23
N ILE A 418 -2.65 -2.03 2.56
CA ILE A 418 -1.38 -1.89 3.27
C ILE A 418 -1.13 -3.22 4.01
N GLN A 419 -0.30 -4.08 3.40
CA GLN A 419 -0.01 -5.43 3.89
C GLN A 419 1.48 -5.71 3.99
N ASP A 420 2.15 -5.01 4.91
CA ASP A 420 3.55 -5.23 5.16
C ASP A 420 3.81 -6.61 5.75
N LYS A 421 4.55 -7.44 5.00
CA LYS A 421 5.09 -8.70 5.52
C LYS A 421 5.87 -8.44 6.82
N GLY A 422 5.48 -9.13 7.89
CA GLY A 422 6.08 -8.96 9.23
C GLY A 422 5.62 -7.73 9.98
N GLY A 423 4.69 -6.93 9.45
CA GLY A 423 4.13 -5.75 10.09
C GLY A 423 3.26 -6.07 11.31
N LYS A 424 2.86 -5.01 12.02
CA LYS A 424 1.88 -5.08 13.11
C LYS A 424 0.47 -5.00 12.52
N PHE A 425 -0.46 -5.72 13.12
CA PHE A 425 -1.88 -5.63 12.79
C PHE A 425 -2.44 -4.26 13.21
N TYR A 426 -3.26 -3.62 12.39
CA TYR A 426 -3.94 -2.35 12.72
C TYR A 426 -5.46 -2.38 12.55
N GLY A 427 -6.03 -3.52 12.15
CA GLY A 427 -7.45 -3.66 11.84
C GLY A 427 -7.67 -4.08 10.40
N ILE A 428 -8.84 -3.73 9.89
CA ILE A 428 -9.31 -4.11 8.55
C ILE A 428 -9.52 -2.85 7.72
N ASN A 429 -9.22 -2.92 6.44
CA ASN A 429 -9.54 -1.87 5.47
C ASN A 429 -11.05 -1.90 5.21
N GLN A 430 -11.73 -0.77 5.40
CA GLN A 430 -13.18 -0.70 5.26
C GLN A 430 -13.67 -0.80 3.80
N ILE A 431 -12.76 -0.68 2.81
CA ILE A 431 -13.08 -0.76 1.38
C ILE A 431 -12.83 -2.16 0.83
N SER A 432 -11.64 -2.71 1.05
CA SER A 432 -11.26 -4.04 0.54
C SER A 432 -11.65 -5.17 1.48
N SER A 433 -11.99 -4.86 2.74
CA SER A 433 -12.12 -5.82 3.85
C SER A 433 -10.82 -6.57 4.17
N ASN A 434 -9.68 -6.19 3.57
CA ASN A 434 -8.41 -6.85 3.82
C ASN A 434 -7.77 -6.38 5.14
N ILE A 435 -6.97 -7.25 5.76
CA ILE A 435 -6.26 -6.95 6.99
C ILE A 435 -5.17 -5.92 6.69
N ILE A 436 -5.08 -4.91 7.54
CA ILE A 436 -4.03 -3.89 7.48
C ILE A 436 -2.87 -4.34 8.38
N THR A 437 -1.70 -4.53 7.75
CA THR A 437 -0.43 -4.74 8.46
C THR A 437 0.58 -3.70 8.05
N ILE A 438 1.21 -3.05 9.03
CA ILE A 438 2.18 -1.96 8.78
C ILE A 438 3.47 -2.24 9.53
N ASP A 439 4.59 -2.14 8.82
CA ASP A 439 5.93 -2.09 9.39
C ASP A 439 6.49 -0.67 9.28
N ARG A 440 6.47 0.07 10.39
CA ARG A 440 6.97 1.46 10.44
C ARG A 440 8.47 1.56 10.12
N GLY A 441 9.23 0.45 10.18
CA GLY A 441 10.63 0.43 9.77
C GLY A 441 10.87 0.55 8.27
N LYS A 442 9.84 0.30 7.44
CA LYS A 442 9.90 0.45 5.97
C LYS A 442 9.59 1.88 5.50
N LEU A 443 9.05 2.72 6.39
CA LEU A 443 8.77 4.12 6.11
C LEU A 443 10.08 4.91 6.08
N ASN A 444 10.14 5.99 5.29
CA ASN A 444 11.31 6.89 5.31
C ASN A 444 11.45 7.54 6.68
N THR A 445 10.32 7.85 7.33
CA THR A 445 10.30 8.28 8.73
C THR A 445 9.38 7.38 9.55
N PRO A 446 9.89 6.70 10.59
CA PRO A 446 9.05 5.86 11.42
C PRO A 446 8.16 6.70 12.35
N SER A 447 8.38 8.02 12.46
CA SER A 447 7.61 8.95 13.30
C SER A 447 6.11 8.91 12.99
N GLY A 448 5.29 9.03 14.02
CA GLY A 448 3.85 8.98 13.82
C GLY A 448 2.98 9.74 14.81
N LEU A 449 1.69 9.85 14.46
CA LEU A 449 0.71 10.59 15.25
C LEU A 449 -0.58 9.79 15.43
N ILE A 450 -1.19 9.89 16.60
CA ILE A 450 -2.53 9.34 16.88
C ILE A 450 -3.41 10.50 17.31
N LEU A 451 -4.34 10.89 16.44
CA LEU A 451 -5.20 12.06 16.60
C LEU A 451 -6.65 11.61 16.74
N GLY A 452 -7.36 12.13 17.73
CA GLY A 452 -8.77 11.79 17.93
C GLY A 452 -9.42 12.51 19.10
N THR A 453 -10.62 13.07 18.87
CA THR A 453 -11.43 13.69 19.94
C THR A 453 -11.73 12.71 21.08
N SER A 454 -12.06 13.25 22.27
CA SER A 454 -12.42 12.41 23.42
C SER A 454 -13.56 11.43 23.09
N GLY A 455 -13.44 10.18 23.54
CA GLY A 455 -14.40 9.11 23.25
C GLY A 455 -14.30 8.45 21.86
N SER A 456 -13.48 8.98 20.93
CA SER A 456 -13.31 8.44 19.57
C SER A 456 -12.64 7.06 19.51
N GLY A 457 -11.95 6.66 20.58
CA GLY A 457 -11.14 5.44 20.64
C GLY A 457 -9.63 5.69 20.70
N LYS A 458 -9.16 6.94 20.86
CA LYS A 458 -7.72 7.32 20.96
C LYS A 458 -6.95 6.44 21.94
N GLY A 459 -7.44 6.30 23.17
CA GLY A 459 -6.81 5.47 24.21
C GLY A 459 -6.70 4.00 23.78
N MET A 460 -7.77 3.41 23.23
CA MET A 460 -7.75 2.02 22.74
C MET A 460 -6.75 1.83 21.60
N ALA A 461 -6.72 2.74 20.62
CA ALA A 461 -5.78 2.67 19.49
C ALA A 461 -4.32 2.82 19.96
N THR A 462 -4.07 3.73 20.91
CA THR A 462 -2.72 3.97 21.46
C THR A 462 -2.22 2.78 22.26
N LYS A 463 -3.07 2.23 23.13
CA LYS A 463 -2.74 1.06 23.93
C LYS A 463 -2.53 -0.18 23.06
N HIS A 464 -3.35 -0.36 22.02
CA HIS A 464 -3.13 -1.39 21.01
C HIS A 464 -1.79 -1.24 20.29
N GLU A 465 -1.42 -0.01 19.89
CA GLU A 465 -0.11 0.28 19.29
C GLU A 465 1.05 -0.08 20.22
N ILE A 466 0.97 0.27 21.51
CA ILE A 466 2.01 -0.03 22.51
C ILE A 466 2.13 -1.54 22.74
N ILE A 467 1.00 -2.21 23.00
CA ILE A 467 0.96 -3.66 23.29
C ILE A 467 1.45 -4.45 22.08
N SER A 468 0.93 -4.18 20.89
CA SER A 468 1.36 -4.85 19.66
C SER A 468 2.85 -4.64 19.38
N THR A 469 3.39 -3.46 19.69
CA THR A 469 4.84 -3.18 19.60
C THR A 469 5.62 -4.05 20.58
N LYS A 470 5.23 -4.08 21.86
CA LYS A 470 5.91 -4.92 22.88
C LYS A 470 5.90 -6.40 22.50
N LEU A 471 4.79 -6.90 21.97
CA LEU A 471 4.64 -8.30 21.58
C LEU A 471 5.43 -8.65 20.31
N LYS A 472 5.45 -7.76 19.30
CA LYS A 472 6.14 -7.99 18.02
C LYS A 472 7.66 -7.86 18.16
N GLU A 473 8.11 -6.91 18.96
CA GLU A 473 9.53 -6.62 19.19
C GLU A 473 10.16 -7.52 20.27
N ALA A 474 9.47 -8.58 20.73
CA ALA A 474 9.95 -9.45 21.81
C ALA A 474 11.29 -10.15 21.53
N ASN A 475 11.64 -10.35 20.25
CA ASN A 475 12.94 -10.92 19.84
C ASN A 475 14.02 -9.86 19.61
N ASN A 476 13.67 -8.59 19.69
CA ASN A 476 14.57 -7.47 19.48
C ASN A 476 14.91 -6.85 20.83
N ASP A 477 16.12 -6.31 20.94
CA ASP A 477 16.51 -5.52 22.10
C ASP A 477 15.87 -4.12 21.97
N THR A 478 14.59 -4.06 22.38
CA THR A 478 13.72 -2.90 22.18
C THR A 478 13.28 -2.33 23.52
N GLU A 479 13.41 -1.01 23.65
CA GLU A 479 12.95 -0.23 24.78
C GLU A 479 11.70 0.58 24.41
N ILE A 480 10.71 0.57 25.29
CA ILE A 480 9.46 1.34 25.15
C ILE A 480 9.40 2.37 26.27
N ILE A 481 9.25 3.64 25.90
CA ILE A 481 9.14 4.75 26.84
C ILE A 481 7.81 5.46 26.59
N ILE A 482 7.02 5.64 27.64
CA ILE A 482 5.72 6.31 27.61
C ILE A 482 5.78 7.51 28.54
N VAL A 483 5.32 8.66 28.06
CA VAL A 483 5.13 9.87 28.84
C VAL A 483 3.63 10.04 29.02
N ASP A 484 3.17 9.91 30.27
CA ASP A 484 1.77 9.77 30.63
C ASP A 484 1.34 10.87 31.62
N PRO A 485 0.81 12.00 31.10
CA PRO A 485 0.31 13.06 31.96
C PRO A 485 -0.98 12.72 32.72
N GLU A 486 -1.74 11.71 32.30
CA GLU A 486 -3.08 11.41 32.81
C GLU A 486 -3.17 10.09 33.60
N ASN A 487 -2.06 9.36 33.69
CA ASN A 487 -1.94 8.04 34.32
C ASN A 487 -2.90 6.99 33.70
N GLU A 488 -2.95 6.91 32.36
CA GLU A 488 -3.77 5.95 31.62
C GLU A 488 -3.07 4.62 31.30
N TYR A 489 -1.73 4.55 31.39
CA TYR A 489 -0.94 3.39 30.93
C TYR A 489 -0.35 2.54 32.04
N SER A 490 -0.54 2.91 33.32
CA SER A 490 -0.02 2.16 34.47
C SER A 490 -0.46 0.69 34.52
N ILE A 491 -1.69 0.39 34.11
CA ILE A 491 -2.20 -1.00 34.01
C ILE A 491 -1.39 -1.80 32.99
N ILE A 492 -1.03 -1.19 31.85
CA ILE A 492 -0.20 -1.85 30.82
C ILE A 492 1.22 -2.03 31.34
N GLY A 493 1.76 -1.04 32.05
CA GLY A 493 3.04 -1.16 32.75
C GLY A 493 3.07 -2.39 33.65
N GLN A 494 2.06 -2.55 34.52
CA GLN A 494 1.96 -3.71 35.40
C GLN A 494 1.85 -5.04 34.63
N ALA A 495 1.04 -5.08 33.57
CA ALA A 495 0.83 -6.27 32.76
C ALA A 495 2.09 -6.74 32.02
N PHE A 496 2.95 -5.80 31.59
CA PHE A 496 4.15 -6.10 30.79
C PHE A 496 5.47 -5.96 31.56
N GLY A 497 5.41 -5.92 32.89
CA GLY A 497 6.60 -5.83 33.75
C GLY A 497 7.36 -4.50 33.60
N GLY A 498 6.66 -3.44 33.23
CA GLY A 498 7.18 -2.09 33.12
C GLY A 498 7.32 -1.38 34.46
N GLU A 499 8.18 -0.38 34.47
CA GLU A 499 8.46 0.45 35.64
C GLU A 499 7.80 1.82 35.48
N SER A 500 6.96 2.18 36.46
CA SER A 500 6.28 3.48 36.51
C SER A 500 7.07 4.43 37.40
N ILE A 501 7.48 5.56 36.84
CA ILE A 501 8.22 6.61 37.50
C ILE A 501 7.23 7.73 37.81
N ASP A 502 6.75 7.76 39.06
CA ASP A 502 5.81 8.77 39.54
C ASP A 502 6.57 10.02 40.00
N ILE A 503 6.39 11.12 39.28
CA ILE A 503 6.92 12.43 39.63
C ILE A 503 5.81 13.23 40.31
N ALA A 504 6.02 13.54 41.58
CA ALA A 504 5.09 14.32 42.39
C ALA A 504 5.86 15.14 43.43
N PRO A 505 5.29 16.24 43.95
CA PRO A 505 5.98 17.09 44.93
C PRO A 505 6.25 16.36 46.26
N ASP A 506 5.43 15.35 46.59
CA ASP A 506 5.56 14.50 47.78
C ASP A 506 6.30 13.18 47.51
N SER A 507 6.77 12.98 46.29
CA SER A 507 7.46 11.74 45.89
C SER A 507 8.89 11.75 46.41
N THR A 508 9.39 10.57 46.81
CA THR A 508 10.83 10.37 47.06
C THR A 508 11.62 10.15 45.78
N THR A 509 10.97 10.26 44.62
CA THR A 509 11.53 10.06 43.29
C THR A 509 12.00 11.39 42.74
N PHE A 510 13.29 11.51 42.47
CA PHE A 510 13.90 12.74 42.00
C PHE A 510 14.54 12.55 40.61
N LEU A 511 14.46 13.60 39.80
CA LEU A 511 15.10 13.68 38.49
C LEU A 511 16.00 14.91 38.45
N ASN A 512 17.30 14.66 38.30
CA ASN A 512 18.29 15.72 38.23
C ASN A 512 18.32 16.35 36.84
N VAL A 513 18.13 17.66 36.79
CA VAL A 513 18.18 18.49 35.57
C VAL A 513 19.60 18.50 34.96
N LEU A 514 20.62 18.31 35.80
CA LEU A 514 22.03 18.33 35.43
C LEU A 514 22.62 16.94 35.13
N ASP A 515 21.79 15.91 34.95
CA ASP A 515 22.34 14.63 34.50
C ASP A 515 22.91 14.77 33.08
N LEU A 516 24.20 14.46 32.94
CA LEU A 516 24.84 14.30 31.63
C LEU A 516 24.94 12.83 31.28
N SER A 517 24.73 12.51 30.02
CA SER A 517 25.22 11.25 29.47
C SER A 517 26.70 11.42 29.12
N ASP A 518 27.56 10.61 29.73
CA ASP A 518 29.02 10.73 29.68
C ASP A 518 29.63 10.26 28.34
N GLU A 519 28.79 9.98 27.33
CA GLU A 519 29.23 9.27 26.14
C GLU A 519 29.01 10.10 24.88
N ASN A 520 30.11 10.70 24.41
CA ASN A 520 30.43 11.11 23.03
C ASN A 520 29.23 11.40 22.13
N MET A 521 28.82 12.66 22.16
CA MET A 521 28.11 13.35 21.10
C MET A 521 29.16 14.02 20.20
N ASP A 522 28.87 14.26 18.91
CA ASP A 522 29.72 15.11 18.04
C ASP A 522 29.82 16.57 18.56
N GLU A 523 29.00 16.92 19.56
CA GLU A 523 28.93 18.20 20.24
C GLU A 523 29.29 18.06 21.73
N ASP A 524 29.84 19.12 22.32
CA ASP A 524 30.15 19.18 23.76
C ASP A 524 28.87 18.98 24.61
N PRO A 525 28.76 17.90 25.41
CA PRO A 525 27.58 17.62 26.23
C PRO A 525 27.23 18.76 27.20
N VAL A 526 28.25 19.45 27.72
CA VAL A 526 28.07 20.59 28.63
C VAL A 526 27.44 21.77 27.89
N LYS A 527 27.77 21.96 26.61
CA LYS A 527 27.16 22.99 25.77
C LYS A 527 25.70 22.68 25.47
N VAL A 528 25.37 21.44 25.11
CA VAL A 528 23.98 21.01 24.88
C VAL A 528 23.15 21.20 26.15
N LYS A 529 23.72 20.83 27.31
CA LYS A 529 23.07 21.01 28.61
C LYS A 529 22.91 22.49 28.98
N SER A 530 23.89 23.34 28.68
CA SER A 530 23.81 24.79 28.84
C SER A 530 22.62 25.36 28.03
N GLU A 531 22.48 24.97 26.76
CA GLU A 531 21.34 25.37 25.92
C GLU A 531 19.98 24.88 26.45
N PHE A 532 19.94 23.66 27.01
CA PHE A 532 18.77 23.15 27.70
C PHE A 532 18.42 23.99 28.92
N LEU A 533 19.37 24.27 29.81
CA LEU A 533 19.17 25.08 31.02
C LEU A 533 18.69 26.49 30.69
N LEU A 534 19.18 27.11 29.60
CA LEU A 534 18.66 28.40 29.12
C LEU A 534 17.16 28.35 28.83
N SER A 535 16.72 27.29 28.15
CA SER A 535 15.31 27.11 27.78
C SER A 535 14.47 26.74 28.99
N TRP A 536 15.01 25.89 29.87
CA TRP A 536 14.36 25.39 31.08
C TRP A 536 14.18 26.49 32.12
N ILE A 537 15.23 27.25 32.46
CA ILE A 537 15.18 28.39 33.40
C ILE A 537 14.27 29.50 32.83
N GLY A 538 14.36 29.79 31.53
CA GLY A 538 13.47 30.76 30.89
C GLY A 538 12.00 30.39 31.02
N LYS A 539 11.66 29.10 30.95
CA LYS A 539 10.31 28.61 31.19
C LYS A 539 9.94 28.60 32.68
N LEU A 540 10.86 28.19 33.54
CA LEU A 540 10.69 28.15 35.00
C LEU A 540 10.33 29.52 35.58
N LEU A 541 10.97 30.57 35.08
CA LEU A 541 10.75 31.96 35.51
C LEU A 541 9.70 32.70 34.67
N ASP A 542 9.11 32.02 33.68
CA ASP A 542 8.17 32.54 32.68
C ASP A 542 8.60 33.90 32.06
N ARG A 543 9.91 34.08 31.86
CA ARG A 543 10.47 35.33 31.32
C ARG A 543 11.57 35.08 30.31
N LYS A 544 11.80 36.07 29.44
CA LYS A 544 12.88 36.01 28.47
C LYS A 544 14.22 36.27 29.14
N ILE A 545 15.10 35.28 29.09
CA ILE A 545 16.48 35.40 29.56
C ILE A 545 17.25 36.41 28.70
N ASP A 546 17.85 37.41 29.35
CA ASP A 546 18.60 38.47 28.67
C ASP A 546 19.99 37.99 28.18
N GLY A 547 20.72 38.84 27.45
CA GLY A 547 22.04 38.46 26.91
C GLY A 547 23.11 38.20 27.98
N ARG A 548 23.01 38.87 29.14
CA ARG A 548 23.94 38.73 30.26
C ARG A 548 23.65 37.45 31.02
N GLU A 549 22.39 37.18 31.33
CA GLU A 549 21.92 35.94 31.96
C GLU A 549 22.25 34.72 31.10
N LYS A 550 22.14 34.82 29.77
CA LYS A 550 22.60 33.75 28.86
C LYS A 550 24.08 33.43 29.04
N SER A 551 24.90 34.46 29.10
CA SER A 551 26.36 34.31 29.29
C SER A 551 26.68 33.76 30.68
N LEU A 552 25.91 34.15 31.71
CA LEU A 552 26.03 33.66 33.07
C LEU A 552 25.66 32.17 33.17
N ILE A 553 24.49 31.77 32.67
CA ILE A 553 24.04 30.37 32.71
C ILE A 553 25.07 29.47 32.02
N ASP A 554 25.59 29.88 30.87
CA ASP A 554 26.61 29.14 30.14
C ASP A 554 27.94 29.03 30.90
N ARG A 555 28.43 30.15 31.47
CA ARG A 555 29.65 30.17 32.29
C ARG A 555 29.52 29.33 33.55
N VAL A 556 28.40 29.47 34.27
CA VAL A 556 28.12 28.74 35.51
C VAL A 556 28.02 27.25 35.21
N THR A 557 27.29 26.85 34.17
CA THR A 557 27.17 25.43 33.79
C THR A 557 28.54 24.80 33.55
N ARG A 558 29.42 25.44 32.77
CA ARG A 558 30.81 24.96 32.56
C ARG A 558 31.61 24.89 33.86
N LEU A 559 31.51 25.90 34.72
CA LEU A 559 32.20 25.89 36.00
C LEU A 559 31.69 24.79 36.91
N THR A 560 30.39 24.52 36.94
CA THR A 560 29.78 23.47 37.76
C THR A 560 30.34 22.10 37.39
N TYR A 561 30.31 21.70 36.11
CA TYR A 561 30.88 20.42 35.69
C TYR A 561 32.41 20.33 35.80
N LYS A 562 33.11 21.47 35.92
CA LYS A 562 34.55 21.48 36.21
C LYS A 562 34.86 21.16 37.68
N HIS A 563 33.97 21.52 38.60
CA HIS A 563 34.18 21.36 40.04
C HIS A 563 33.48 20.12 40.62
N PHE A 564 32.41 19.65 39.97
CA PHE A 564 31.59 18.54 40.44
C PHE A 564 31.40 17.50 39.32
N GLN A 565 31.60 16.23 39.65
CA GLN A 565 31.48 15.13 38.68
C GLN A 565 30.01 14.79 38.37
N GLU A 566 29.14 14.82 39.39
CA GLU A 566 27.69 14.61 39.28
C GLU A 566 26.98 15.76 40.00
N PRO A 567 26.92 16.96 39.40
CA PRO A 567 26.27 18.11 40.03
C PRO A 567 24.75 17.96 40.02
N SER A 568 24.10 18.49 41.05
CA SER A 568 22.67 18.79 41.08
C SER A 568 22.42 20.29 40.95
N LEU A 569 21.14 20.67 40.85
CA LEU A 569 20.75 22.09 40.80
C LEU A 569 21.27 22.88 42.02
N VAL A 570 21.47 22.21 43.16
CA VAL A 570 22.05 22.80 44.38
C VAL A 570 23.48 23.24 44.12
N GLU A 571 24.35 22.36 43.59
CA GLU A 571 25.72 22.75 43.25
C GLU A 571 25.77 23.82 42.17
N TRP A 572 24.84 23.79 41.21
CA TRP A 572 24.79 24.81 40.17
C TRP A 572 24.40 26.19 40.70
N VAL A 573 23.39 26.28 41.58
CA VAL A 573 23.02 27.54 42.25
C VAL A 573 24.11 27.99 43.21
N PHE A 574 24.81 27.07 43.87
CA PHE A 574 25.99 27.41 44.66
C PHE A 574 27.06 28.11 43.81
N VAL A 575 27.41 27.57 42.63
CA VAL A 575 28.38 28.19 41.71
C VAL A 575 27.86 29.54 41.16
N LEU A 576 26.56 29.65 40.89
CA LEU A 576 25.90 30.90 40.49
C LEU A 576 26.03 31.98 41.58
N SER A 577 25.80 31.63 42.85
CA SER A 577 25.87 32.55 43.99
C SER A 577 27.27 33.12 44.25
N LYS A 578 28.32 32.44 43.74
CA LYS A 578 29.72 32.90 43.85
C LYS A 578 30.13 33.87 42.73
N GLN A 579 29.27 34.12 41.75
CA GLN A 579 29.56 35.07 40.69
C GLN A 579 29.46 36.52 41.22
N PRO A 580 30.37 37.44 40.83
CA PRO A 580 30.40 38.80 41.36
C PRO A 580 29.26 39.70 40.84
N GLU A 581 28.67 39.37 39.69
CA GLU A 581 27.64 40.17 39.04
C GLU A 581 26.31 40.20 39.81
N GLN A 582 25.59 41.32 39.76
CA GLN A 582 24.30 41.47 40.45
C GLN A 582 23.23 40.57 39.82
N GLU A 583 23.24 40.43 38.50
CA GLU A 583 22.34 39.57 37.74
C GLU A 583 22.44 38.10 38.18
N ALA A 584 23.62 37.66 38.63
CA ALA A 584 23.78 36.30 39.14
C ALA A 584 23.16 36.11 40.53
N LYS A 585 23.20 37.14 41.38
CA LYS A 585 22.55 37.12 42.70
C LYS A 585 21.03 37.15 42.57
N ASP A 586 20.52 37.98 41.67
CA ASP A 586 19.08 38.09 41.39
C ASP A 586 18.56 36.75 40.84
N LEU A 587 19.29 36.14 39.89
CA LEU A 587 18.93 34.82 39.36
C LEU A 587 19.03 33.71 40.43
N ALA A 588 20.01 33.76 41.33
CA ALA A 588 20.10 32.79 42.42
C ALA A 588 18.91 32.89 43.39
N LEU A 589 18.45 34.10 43.68
CA LEU A 589 17.25 34.35 44.48
C LEU A 589 15.98 33.84 43.78
N ASP A 590 15.84 34.10 42.47
CA ASP A 590 14.74 33.59 41.65
C ASP A 590 14.66 32.04 41.67
N MET A 591 15.81 31.37 41.82
CA MET A 591 15.92 29.92 41.84
C MET A 591 15.69 29.29 43.23
N GLU A 592 15.70 30.07 44.32
CA GLU A 592 15.64 29.56 45.71
C GLU A 592 14.42 28.67 45.97
N LEU A 593 13.24 29.08 45.48
CA LEU A 593 11.99 28.31 45.61
C LEU A 593 12.09 26.88 45.02
N TYR A 594 12.88 26.72 43.97
CA TYR A 594 13.04 25.47 43.22
C TYR A 594 14.26 24.66 43.64
N VAL A 595 15.11 25.20 44.52
CA VAL A 595 16.31 24.50 45.02
C VAL A 595 16.17 24.12 46.49
N GLU A 596 15.76 25.06 47.33
CA GLU A 596 15.62 24.87 48.79
C GLU A 596 14.16 25.01 49.26
N GLY A 597 13.29 25.55 48.42
CA GLY A 597 11.87 25.75 48.71
C GLY A 597 11.00 24.52 48.48
N SER A 598 9.69 24.74 48.45
CA SER A 598 8.68 23.67 48.37
C SER A 598 8.58 22.97 47.00
N LEU A 599 9.37 23.37 46.00
CA LEU A 599 9.33 22.88 44.62
C LEU A 599 10.67 22.27 44.18
N ASP A 600 11.44 21.72 45.12
CA ASP A 600 12.81 21.19 44.97
C ASP A 600 12.90 19.81 44.27
N ILE A 601 11.87 19.42 43.52
CA ILE A 601 11.72 18.10 42.87
C ILE A 601 12.88 17.80 41.89
N PHE A 602 13.54 18.86 41.41
CA PHE A 602 14.61 18.82 40.42
C PHE A 602 16.02 19.06 41.00
N SER A 603 16.12 19.27 42.31
CA SER A 603 17.35 19.70 43.00
C SER A 603 18.18 18.54 43.53
N HIS A 604 17.57 17.37 43.62
CA HIS A 604 18.21 16.17 44.14
C HIS A 604 18.80 15.34 43.01
N ARG A 605 19.69 14.41 43.37
CA ARG A 605 20.26 13.45 42.41
C ARG A 605 19.18 12.48 41.94
N THR A 606 19.27 12.05 40.68
CA THR A 606 18.38 11.02 40.14
C THR A 606 18.54 9.72 40.92
N ASN A 607 17.45 9.20 41.46
CA ASN A 607 17.44 8.00 42.32
C ASN A 607 16.52 6.88 41.80
N ILE A 608 16.19 6.94 40.52
CA ILE A 608 15.30 6.02 39.84
C ILE A 608 16.11 4.90 39.17
N LYS A 609 15.63 3.65 39.26
CA LYS A 609 16.15 2.56 38.43
C LYS A 609 15.56 2.73 37.03
N THR A 610 16.40 2.91 36.02
CA THR A 610 15.96 3.15 34.63
C THR A 610 16.40 2.03 33.69
N ASP A 611 16.77 0.87 34.24
CA ASP A 611 17.25 -0.28 33.46
C ASP A 611 16.11 -1.12 32.86
N SER A 612 14.86 -0.82 33.21
CA SER A 612 13.70 -1.47 32.60
C SER A 612 13.60 -1.14 31.10
N HIS A 613 13.21 -2.15 30.31
CA HIS A 613 12.94 -2.01 28.87
C HIS A 613 11.52 -1.47 28.59
N PHE A 614 10.73 -1.19 29.62
CA PHE A 614 9.38 -0.61 29.50
C PHE A 614 9.20 0.42 30.62
N LEU A 615 9.30 1.70 30.28
CA LEU A 615 9.28 2.83 31.21
C LEU A 615 8.04 3.68 31.01
N ILE A 616 7.36 4.05 32.09
CA ILE A 616 6.24 5.01 32.08
C ILE A 616 6.59 6.18 32.99
N TYR A 617 6.69 7.38 32.45
CA TYR A 617 6.83 8.62 33.23
C TYR A 617 5.45 9.19 33.51
N ASN A 618 5.04 9.20 34.79
CA ASN A 618 3.75 9.71 35.22
C ASN A 618 3.90 11.07 35.91
N VAL A 619 3.24 12.09 35.34
CA VAL A 619 3.28 13.48 35.83
C VAL A 619 1.92 14.00 36.29
N LYS A 620 0.93 13.12 36.47
CA LYS A 620 -0.46 13.51 36.81
C LYS A 620 -0.58 14.32 38.10
N LYS A 621 0.26 14.01 39.09
CA LYS A 621 0.22 14.65 40.42
C LYS A 621 0.84 16.04 40.46
N LEU A 622 1.46 16.49 39.36
CA LEU A 622 2.01 17.84 39.25
C LEU A 622 0.94 18.84 38.81
N GLY A 623 0.97 20.05 39.38
CA GLY A 623 0.21 21.18 38.86
C GLY A 623 0.65 21.57 37.45
N ASP A 624 -0.21 22.25 36.69
CA ASP A 624 0.00 22.46 35.25
C ASP A 624 1.29 23.22 34.88
N GLU A 625 1.71 24.19 35.70
CA GLU A 625 2.97 24.92 35.50
C GLU A 625 4.19 23.99 35.67
N LEU A 626 4.24 23.23 36.76
CA LEU A 626 5.31 22.27 37.04
C LEU A 626 5.32 21.09 36.07
N LYS A 627 4.15 20.70 35.55
CA LYS A 627 4.02 19.61 34.58
C LYS A 627 4.83 19.90 33.32
N GLN A 628 4.75 21.11 32.76
CA GLN A 628 5.53 21.49 31.57
C GLN A 628 7.05 21.45 31.85
N ILE A 629 7.46 21.94 33.03
CA ILE A 629 8.86 21.96 33.46
C ILE A 629 9.37 20.51 33.64
N ALA A 630 8.60 19.65 34.29
CA ALA A 630 8.91 18.23 34.48
C ALA A 630 9.05 17.49 33.15
N LEU A 631 8.11 17.72 32.22
CA LEU A 631 8.15 17.12 30.89
C LEU A 631 9.44 17.50 30.14
N MET A 632 9.90 18.74 30.25
CA MET A 632 11.19 19.16 29.66
C MET A 632 12.37 18.36 30.23
N VAL A 633 12.40 18.10 31.55
CA VAL A 633 13.44 17.28 32.19
C VAL A 633 13.35 15.82 31.77
N ILE A 634 12.14 15.25 31.75
CA ILE A 634 11.89 13.87 31.28
C ILE A 634 12.38 13.70 29.84
N PHE A 635 12.13 14.68 28.97
CA PHE A 635 12.57 14.61 27.57
C PHE A 635 14.08 14.68 27.40
N ASP A 636 14.76 15.46 28.22
CA ASP A 636 16.22 15.47 28.24
C ASP A 636 16.78 14.10 28.68
N GLN A 637 16.13 13.45 29.66
CA GLN A 637 16.45 12.08 30.07
C GLN A 637 16.17 11.05 28.96
N ILE A 638 15.01 11.16 28.29
CA ILE A 638 14.67 10.33 27.13
C ILE A 638 15.70 10.52 26.02
N TRP A 639 16.15 11.74 25.78
CA TRP A 639 17.19 12.03 24.79
C TRP A 639 18.50 11.30 25.13
N ASN A 640 18.98 11.44 26.36
CA ASN A 640 20.17 10.73 26.85
C ASN A 640 20.03 9.21 26.68
N ARG A 641 18.84 8.67 26.96
CA ARG A 641 18.54 7.25 26.82
C ARG A 641 18.55 6.78 25.35
N VAL A 642 17.97 7.57 24.44
CA VAL A 642 17.99 7.28 23.00
C VAL A 642 19.42 7.23 22.46
N VAL A 643 20.27 8.18 22.87
CA VAL A 643 21.69 8.21 22.47
C VAL A 643 22.41 6.96 22.96
N LYS A 644 22.18 6.55 24.22
CA LYS A 644 22.74 5.29 24.77
C LYS A 644 22.25 4.07 23.98
N ASN A 645 20.96 3.99 23.70
CA ASN A 645 20.37 2.85 22.99
C ASN A 645 20.86 2.72 21.55
N GLN A 646 21.03 3.82 20.83
CA GLN A 646 21.59 3.82 19.49
C GLN A 646 22.98 3.13 19.46
N LYS A 647 23.84 3.43 20.44
CA LYS A 647 25.19 2.82 20.55
C LYS A 647 25.13 1.32 20.83
N LEU A 648 24.18 0.91 21.65
CA LEU A 648 23.94 -0.50 21.96
C LEU A 648 23.22 -1.25 20.82
N GLY A 649 22.84 -0.56 19.73
CA GLY A 649 22.04 -1.14 18.65
C GLY A 649 20.60 -1.44 19.05
N LYS A 650 20.13 -0.86 20.16
CA LYS A 650 18.78 -1.04 20.70
C LYS A 650 17.77 -0.15 20.00
N LYS A 651 16.61 -0.70 19.65
CA LYS A 651 15.49 0.10 19.13
C LYS A 651 14.79 0.80 20.29
N THR A 652 14.36 2.05 20.09
CA THR A 652 13.64 2.81 21.11
C THR A 652 12.31 3.32 20.55
N TRP A 653 11.20 2.99 21.19
CA TRP A 653 9.87 3.53 20.90
C TRP A 653 9.49 4.53 21.97
N ILE A 654 9.02 5.71 21.55
CA ILE A 654 8.66 6.79 22.48
C ILE A 654 7.24 7.22 22.20
N TYR A 655 6.40 7.23 23.23
CA TYR A 655 5.01 7.65 23.17
C TYR A 655 4.80 8.89 24.04
N PHE A 656 4.39 9.99 23.42
CA PHE A 656 4.09 11.25 24.08
C PHE A 656 2.56 11.44 24.13
N ASP A 657 1.93 11.07 25.25
CA ASP A 657 0.50 11.34 25.44
C ASP A 657 0.25 12.80 25.84
N GLU A 658 -0.91 13.31 25.43
CA GLU A 658 -1.29 14.72 25.54
C GLU A 658 -0.17 15.67 25.06
N MET A 659 0.44 15.36 23.91
CA MET A 659 1.60 16.09 23.37
C MET A 659 1.34 17.59 23.19
N GLN A 660 0.08 18.01 23.06
CA GLN A 660 -0.31 19.40 22.92
C GLN A 660 0.07 20.27 24.12
N LEU A 661 0.24 19.68 25.32
CA LEU A 661 0.68 20.40 26.53
C LEU A 661 2.01 21.13 26.33
N LEU A 662 2.84 20.64 25.41
CA LEU A 662 4.17 21.16 25.10
C LEU A 662 4.15 22.27 24.06
N LEU A 663 3.04 22.40 23.33
CA LEU A 663 2.88 23.36 22.25
C LEU A 663 2.23 24.67 22.72
N LEU A 664 1.81 24.72 23.99
CA LEU A 664 1.19 25.90 24.59
C LEU A 664 2.16 27.06 24.84
N ASN A 665 3.46 26.78 24.97
CA ASN A 665 4.49 27.77 25.22
C ASN A 665 5.61 27.66 24.17
N LYS A 666 6.08 28.81 23.67
CA LYS A 666 7.09 28.86 22.60
C LYS A 666 8.40 28.16 22.96
N TYR A 667 8.92 28.31 24.19
CA TYR A 667 10.16 27.65 24.60
C TYR A 667 10.01 26.13 24.64
N ALA A 668 8.90 25.64 25.19
CA ALA A 668 8.60 24.21 25.24
C ALA A 668 8.37 23.63 23.83
N SER A 669 7.66 24.36 22.96
CA SER A 669 7.42 24.00 21.57
C SER A 669 8.73 23.86 20.78
N ASP A 670 9.61 24.86 20.86
CA ASP A 670 10.91 24.86 20.18
C ASP A 670 11.81 23.73 20.70
N PHE A 671 11.79 23.47 22.02
CA PHE A 671 12.55 22.38 22.63
C PHE A 671 12.03 21.01 22.18
N PHE A 672 10.72 20.79 22.25
CA PHE A 672 10.08 19.53 21.86
C PHE A 672 10.27 19.24 20.37
N PHE A 673 10.16 20.25 19.50
CA PHE A 673 10.42 20.07 18.07
C PHE A 673 11.87 19.65 17.77
N LYS A 674 12.84 20.25 18.47
CA LYS A 674 14.25 19.85 18.38
C LYS A 674 14.46 18.42 18.89
N LEU A 675 13.82 18.04 20.00
CA LEU A 675 13.86 16.67 20.50
C LEU A 675 13.29 15.69 19.47
N TRP A 676 12.06 15.92 18.99
CA TRP A 676 11.37 15.08 18.01
C TRP A 676 12.23 14.81 16.77
N SER A 677 12.86 15.88 16.25
CA SER A 677 13.76 15.78 15.10
C SER A 677 15.05 15.01 15.39
N ARG A 678 15.60 15.14 16.61
CA ARG A 678 16.84 14.48 17.04
C ARG A 678 16.62 12.99 17.31
N VAL A 679 15.63 12.61 18.12
CA VAL A 679 15.36 11.20 18.45
C VAL A 679 15.13 10.36 17.20
N ARG A 680 14.46 10.93 16.20
CA ARG A 680 14.26 10.31 14.88
C ARG A 680 15.58 10.01 14.17
N LYS A 681 16.53 10.97 14.15
CA LYS A 681 17.85 10.78 13.50
C LYS A 681 18.68 9.69 14.18
N TYR A 682 18.42 9.45 15.47
CA TYR A 682 19.13 8.46 16.27
C TYR A 682 18.45 7.08 16.27
N GLY A 683 17.49 6.86 15.36
CA GLY A 683 16.85 5.56 15.15
C GLY A 683 15.69 5.26 16.10
N ALA A 684 15.25 6.22 16.91
CA ALA A 684 14.05 6.06 17.73
C ALA A 684 12.77 6.32 16.91
N THR A 685 11.68 5.70 17.35
CA THR A 685 10.35 5.80 16.75
C THR A 685 9.42 6.61 17.65
N PRO A 686 9.39 7.96 17.51
CA PRO A 686 8.50 8.79 18.31
C PRO A 686 7.06 8.73 17.79
N THR A 687 6.11 8.73 18.72
CA THR A 687 4.68 8.78 18.46
C THR A 687 4.03 9.83 19.35
N GLY A 688 3.40 10.82 18.75
CA GLY A 688 2.65 11.86 19.47
C GLY A 688 1.17 11.52 19.50
N ILE A 689 0.53 11.66 20.67
CA ILE A 689 -0.88 11.38 20.87
C ILE A 689 -1.56 12.65 21.38
N THR A 690 -2.67 13.05 20.76
CA THR A 690 -3.43 14.23 21.18
C THR A 690 -4.91 14.10 20.86
N GLN A 691 -5.72 14.67 21.76
CA GLN A 691 -7.15 14.89 21.55
C GLN A 691 -7.50 16.28 21.03
N ASN A 692 -6.59 17.25 21.20
CA ASN A 692 -6.77 18.63 20.78
C ASN A 692 -5.84 18.91 19.60
N VAL A 693 -6.37 18.70 18.40
CA VAL A 693 -5.65 18.91 17.14
C VAL A 693 -5.49 20.40 16.84
N GLU A 694 -6.48 21.23 17.21
CA GLU A 694 -6.43 22.69 17.06
C GLU A 694 -5.11 23.28 17.60
N THR A 695 -4.67 22.84 18.78
CA THR A 695 -3.41 23.31 19.39
C THR A 695 -2.19 23.00 18.52
N LEU A 696 -2.15 21.84 17.86
CA LEU A 696 -1.07 21.47 16.93
C LEU A 696 -1.14 22.30 15.64
N LEU A 697 -2.33 22.62 15.18
CA LEU A 697 -2.56 23.40 13.96
C LEU A 697 -2.23 24.88 14.14
N LEU A 698 -2.45 25.44 15.32
CA LEU A 698 -2.10 26.83 15.65
C LEU A 698 -0.59 27.06 15.82
N ASP A 699 0.16 26.03 16.23
CA ASP A 699 1.61 26.12 16.42
C ASP A 699 2.40 25.77 15.15
N ALA A 700 3.39 26.60 14.80
CA ALA A 700 4.20 26.42 13.60
C ALA A 700 5.06 25.14 13.63
N ASN A 701 5.53 24.73 14.82
CA ASN A 701 6.27 23.48 14.98
C ASN A 701 5.31 22.27 14.98
N GLY A 702 4.12 22.40 15.56
CA GLY A 702 3.03 21.42 15.50
C GLY A 702 2.68 21.04 14.07
N ARG A 703 2.41 22.03 13.20
CA ARG A 703 2.21 21.81 11.75
C ARG A 703 3.36 21.07 11.09
N ARG A 704 4.61 21.39 11.45
CA ARG A 704 5.80 20.70 10.93
C ARG A 704 5.89 19.25 11.42
N ILE A 705 5.48 18.95 12.66
CA ILE A 705 5.44 17.58 13.17
C ILE A 705 4.41 16.77 12.38
N ILE A 706 3.23 17.33 12.11
CA ILE A 706 2.20 16.68 11.28
C ILE A 706 2.74 16.37 9.88
N ALA A 707 3.32 17.37 9.21
CA ALA A 707 3.85 17.21 7.85
C ALA A 707 5.01 16.20 7.74
N ASN A 708 5.81 16.02 8.79
CA ASN A 708 6.97 15.12 8.80
C ASN A 708 6.67 13.71 9.34
N SER A 709 5.42 13.42 9.69
CA SER A 709 4.99 12.12 10.20
C SER A 709 4.40 11.27 9.07
N GLU A 710 5.10 10.18 8.72
CA GLU A 710 4.62 9.27 7.67
C GLU A 710 3.59 8.26 8.20
N PHE A 711 3.57 7.98 9.51
CA PHE A 711 2.54 7.16 10.14
C PHE A 711 1.49 8.03 10.84
N MET A 712 0.20 7.78 10.60
CA MET A 712 -0.85 8.50 11.32
C MET A 712 -2.11 7.65 11.51
N ILE A 713 -2.69 7.69 12.70
CA ILE A 713 -4.03 7.19 12.97
C ILE A 713 -4.92 8.42 13.22
N LEU A 714 -5.90 8.62 12.34
CA LEU A 714 -6.89 9.69 12.42
C LEU A 714 -8.24 9.08 12.79
N LEU A 715 -8.68 9.31 14.03
CA LEU A 715 -10.02 8.95 14.48
C LEU A 715 -10.97 10.15 14.31
N LYS A 716 -12.19 10.07 14.86
CA LYS A 716 -13.18 11.16 14.83
C LYS A 716 -12.58 12.51 15.25
N GLN A 717 -12.75 13.51 14.38
CA GLN A 717 -12.27 14.89 14.58
C GLN A 717 -13.44 15.87 14.72
N ALA A 718 -13.20 16.99 15.42
CA ALA A 718 -14.13 18.12 15.41
C ALA A 718 -14.22 18.74 14.00
N LYS A 719 -15.33 19.40 13.66
CA LYS A 719 -15.58 19.87 12.29
C LYS A 719 -14.48 20.78 11.74
N ASN A 720 -14.12 21.82 12.50
CA ASN A 720 -13.12 22.81 12.06
C ASN A 720 -11.73 22.18 11.92
N ASP A 721 -11.29 21.43 12.94
CA ASP A 721 -10.01 20.71 12.94
C ASP A 721 -9.92 19.70 11.79
N ARG A 722 -11.02 19.02 11.48
CA ARG A 722 -11.09 18.05 10.37
C ARG A 722 -10.83 18.73 9.03
N GLU A 723 -11.50 19.85 8.76
CA GLU A 723 -11.38 20.58 7.49
C GLU A 723 -9.94 21.05 7.26
N GLU A 724 -9.27 21.56 8.31
CA GLU A 724 -7.88 21.98 8.23
C GLU A 724 -6.90 20.81 8.10
N LEU A 725 -7.11 19.72 8.86
CA LEU A 725 -6.30 18.50 8.74
C LEU A 725 -6.40 17.86 7.35
N VAL A 726 -7.60 17.76 6.80
CA VAL A 726 -7.87 17.22 5.46
C VAL A 726 -7.10 18.02 4.42
N HIS A 727 -7.13 19.34 4.51
CA HIS A 727 -6.38 20.22 3.63
C HIS A 727 -4.86 20.06 3.81
N LEU A 728 -4.35 20.04 5.05
CA LEU A 728 -2.92 19.92 5.36
C LEU A 728 -2.33 18.60 4.85
N LEU A 729 -3.10 17.51 4.97
CA LEU A 729 -2.68 16.16 4.58
C LEU A 729 -2.98 15.81 3.12
N GLY A 730 -3.66 16.71 2.38
CA GLY A 730 -4.08 16.45 1.00
C GLY A 730 -5.09 15.30 0.89
N LEU A 731 -5.95 15.11 1.89
CA LEU A 731 -6.97 14.07 1.87
C LEU A 731 -8.11 14.47 0.93
N SER A 732 -8.66 13.49 0.22
CA SER A 732 -9.84 13.70 -0.62
C SER A 732 -11.11 13.87 0.21
N LYS A 733 -12.16 14.40 -0.42
CA LYS A 733 -13.51 14.44 0.16
C LYS A 733 -14.10 13.06 0.42
N GLU A 734 -13.70 12.04 -0.33
CA GLU A 734 -14.14 10.66 -0.12
C GLU A 734 -13.52 10.06 1.15
N LEU A 735 -12.23 10.35 1.43
CA LEU A 735 -11.57 9.96 2.67
C LEU A 735 -12.13 10.74 3.87
N GLU A 736 -12.46 12.02 3.70
CA GLU A 736 -13.02 12.85 4.78
C GLU A 736 -14.28 12.22 5.39
N LYS A 737 -15.12 11.53 4.60
CA LYS A 737 -16.35 10.87 5.09
C LYS A 737 -16.09 9.91 6.26
N TYR A 738 -14.92 9.26 6.28
CA TYR A 738 -14.52 8.33 7.35
C TYR A 738 -14.06 9.04 8.64
N LEU A 739 -13.96 10.38 8.65
CA LEU A 739 -13.64 11.18 9.84
C LEU A 739 -14.86 11.92 10.41
N VAL A 740 -15.96 12.02 9.67
CA VAL A 740 -17.16 12.78 10.08
C VAL A 740 -17.87 12.12 11.25
N ASN A 741 -18.29 10.86 11.09
CA ASN A 741 -18.98 10.08 12.13
C ASN A 741 -18.56 8.60 12.06
N PRO A 742 -17.27 8.28 12.25
CA PRO A 742 -16.84 6.88 12.29
C PRO A 742 -17.39 6.17 13.54
N GLU A 743 -17.52 4.85 13.45
CA GLU A 743 -17.66 4.00 14.63
C GLU A 743 -16.44 4.18 15.56
N LYS A 744 -16.61 3.91 16.87
CA LYS A 744 -15.49 3.98 17.82
C LYS A 744 -14.40 2.98 17.43
N GLY A 745 -13.16 3.44 17.30
CA GLY A 745 -12.05 2.61 16.82
C GLY A 745 -11.97 2.47 15.29
N ALA A 746 -12.73 3.29 14.55
CA ALA A 746 -12.62 3.43 13.10
C ALA A 746 -12.19 4.86 12.72
N GLY A 747 -11.63 4.99 11.52
CA GLY A 747 -11.14 6.26 11.00
C GLY A 747 -10.27 6.07 9.76
N LEU A 748 -9.23 6.88 9.62
CA LEU A 748 -8.21 6.74 8.57
C LEU A 748 -6.87 6.35 9.18
N ILE A 749 -6.13 5.49 8.48
CA ILE A 749 -4.74 5.19 8.79
C ILE A 749 -3.86 5.56 7.60
N LYS A 750 -2.75 6.23 7.87
CA LYS A 750 -1.76 6.68 6.90
C LYS A 750 -0.44 5.97 7.14
N ALA A 751 0.16 5.43 6.09
CA ALA A 751 1.51 4.90 6.08
C ALA A 751 2.23 5.38 4.82
N GLY A 752 3.21 6.26 4.97
CA GLY A 752 3.88 6.89 3.83
C GLY A 752 2.92 7.80 3.06
N SER A 753 2.77 7.55 1.76
CA SER A 753 1.81 8.23 0.88
C SER A 753 0.41 7.59 0.88
N THR A 754 0.28 6.35 1.38
CA THR A 754 -0.98 5.62 1.33
C THR A 754 -1.86 5.96 2.52
N VAL A 755 -3.13 6.27 2.26
CA VAL A 755 -4.16 6.50 3.28
C VAL A 755 -5.35 5.59 3.00
N VAL A 756 -5.74 4.77 3.98
CA VAL A 756 -6.88 3.87 3.86
C VAL A 756 -7.83 4.04 5.05
N PRO A 757 -9.14 3.88 4.85
CA PRO A 757 -10.08 3.81 5.96
C PRO A 757 -9.93 2.48 6.69
N PHE A 758 -9.82 2.53 8.01
CA PHE A 758 -9.64 1.33 8.82
C PHE A 758 -10.70 1.21 9.91
N ARG A 759 -10.94 -0.02 10.34
CA ARG A 759 -11.73 -0.34 11.54
C ARG A 759 -10.98 -1.37 12.37
N ASN A 760 -10.83 -1.11 13.67
CA ASN A 760 -10.26 -2.07 14.61
C ASN A 760 -11.18 -2.24 15.82
N LYS A 761 -11.89 -3.36 15.88
CA LYS A 761 -12.82 -3.67 16.97
C LYS A 761 -12.23 -4.74 17.87
N ILE A 762 -11.81 -4.34 19.07
CA ILE A 762 -11.34 -5.28 20.10
C ILE A 762 -12.55 -5.90 20.82
N PRO A 763 -12.68 -7.24 20.86
CA PRO A 763 -13.81 -7.91 21.51
C PRO A 763 -13.84 -7.67 23.02
N HIS A 764 -15.02 -7.33 23.57
CA HIS A 764 -15.20 -6.91 24.97
C HIS A 764 -14.90 -7.94 26.06
N HIS A 765 -14.72 -9.22 25.70
CA HIS A 765 -14.54 -10.34 26.63
C HIS A 765 -13.09 -10.85 26.66
N THR A 766 -12.15 -10.03 26.17
CA THR A 766 -10.72 -10.38 26.04
C THR A 766 -9.91 -9.70 27.13
N LYS A 767 -8.84 -10.35 27.61
CA LYS A 767 -7.91 -9.73 28.55
C LYS A 767 -7.29 -8.47 27.96
N LEU A 768 -7.05 -8.48 26.65
CA LEU A 768 -6.67 -7.31 25.86
C LEU A 768 -7.64 -6.15 26.06
N PHE A 769 -8.95 -6.37 25.94
CA PHE A 769 -9.94 -5.32 26.18
C PHE A 769 -9.88 -4.80 27.62
N ASP A 770 -9.72 -5.68 28.60
CA ASP A 770 -9.71 -5.30 30.02
C ASP A 770 -8.54 -4.37 30.37
N ILE A 771 -7.33 -4.67 29.86
CA ILE A 771 -6.15 -3.81 30.10
C ILE A 771 -6.15 -2.54 29.23
N MET A 772 -6.86 -2.56 28.10
CA MET A 772 -6.95 -1.41 27.20
C MET A 772 -8.08 -0.45 27.54
N SER A 773 -9.17 -0.95 28.11
CA SER A 773 -10.34 -0.13 28.46
C SER A 773 -10.00 0.86 29.56
N THR A 774 -10.49 2.09 29.39
CA THR A 774 -10.45 3.16 30.41
C THR A 774 -11.82 3.45 31.02
N ASP A 775 -12.82 2.60 30.75
CA ASP A 775 -14.19 2.80 31.22
C ASP A 775 -14.30 2.65 32.76
N PRO A 776 -14.58 3.73 33.50
CA PRO A 776 -14.63 3.69 34.97
C PRO A 776 -15.75 2.81 35.52
N GLU A 777 -16.84 2.62 34.78
CA GLU A 777 -17.99 1.80 35.20
C GLU A 777 -17.65 0.30 35.22
N LYS A 778 -16.77 -0.16 34.32
CA LYS A 778 -16.33 -1.56 34.28
C LYS A 778 -15.20 -1.88 35.28
N MET A 779 -14.38 -0.90 35.65
CA MET A 779 -13.36 -1.06 36.70
C MET A 779 -13.95 -1.22 38.12
N ARG A 780 -15.27 -1.02 38.30
CA ARG A 780 -15.97 -1.22 39.58
C ARG A 780 -16.41 -2.67 39.83
N ILE A 781 -16.36 -3.55 38.83
CA ILE A 781 -16.95 -4.90 38.94
C ILE A 781 -16.02 -5.89 39.65
N ASP A 782 -14.72 -5.60 39.76
CA ASP A 782 -13.74 -6.45 40.45
C ASP A 782 -13.14 -5.78 41.72
N LYS A 783 -13.98 -5.19 42.57
CA LYS A 783 -13.58 -4.80 43.94
C LYS A 783 -14.37 -5.57 45.00
#